data_AF-A0A428UIR6-F1
#
_entry.id   AF-A0A428UIR6-F1
#
_cell.length_a   1.000
_cell.length_b   1.000
_cell.length_c   1.000
_cell.angle_alpha   90.00
_cell.angle_beta   90.00
_cell.angle_gamma   90.00
#
_symmetry.space_group_name_H-M   'P 1'
#
loop_
_entity.id
_entity.type
_entity.pdbx_description
1 polymer ?
#
loop_
_entity_poly.entity_id
_entity_poly.type
_entity_poly.pdbx_seq_one_letter_code
_entity_poly.pdbx_strand_id
1 'polypeptide(L)'
;MVSHEEEESQPLMAGHDEVDIEVRPVSGTDSDSERDQQRERGTRPTDAGHPDAPLETQSNLEIDDNDPPTPRFIQDEGSWKRWRWVPYPVRRVWKKVTKWSRGPASPQPHHIKPFFPIIQEYPLYLVERFIPKFKHRAWLVFFYLSIWIVTFALVKRKDTLASEIEGWGRPQTIGCGVTYWGAGNLCGIDGSDCRPFNGTGFPFKCTANCEAYHVLNPRAVGDQEVIYRSMVVGGPSTNGDDDAVYRGDSFVCGAAIHAGVISNARGGCGVVELVGRDKNYVSSNRNGIKSVGFDSYFPLSFRFSQGIECSASDMRWALLAISAVFTGVLSLFTNSPALFYFPTFIGIFWTVGMASNPPPYSRIPALFSNLIGKFLPAMFCAWVMYDKMGVRRTLRGLTAQVEKTILWLGACWVGAMENYTLSFIPIQRLNKHDLDQQPGARAALAMIILLLIVIISMQVWFFRQEGRLIKYLKLYALFVGSILISLVIPKLSLRLHHYILALLLLPGTSMQTRPSLLFQGLLVGLFIAGIARWGFDPVLQTSEELQGDAQKGTRLPVIPTPVIDLANSTDTLSTITFKWEEPPDQMFDGISILVNDVERFRSYFGDEDQERSFVWKRNNTLVDLPEYFRFAYMDGSDSGDYTKAGTWTADGEWQKMKSGPSKVKARSMERDLLVRRR
;
A
#
# COMPACT_ATOMS: atom_id res chain seq x y z
N MET A 1 67.41 6.21 -10.32
CA MET A 1 67.19 5.98 -8.88
C MET A 1 66.19 4.83 -8.79
N VAL A 2 66.65 3.58 -8.99
CA VAL A 2 67.03 2.59 -7.94
C VAL A 2 65.78 2.21 -7.13
N SER A 3 65.26 0.98 -7.04
CA SER A 3 65.65 -0.36 -7.56
C SER A 3 64.49 -1.35 -7.33
N HIS A 4 64.49 -2.41 -8.13
CA HIS A 4 64.02 -3.79 -7.96
C HIS A 4 63.45 -4.31 -6.61
N GLU A 5 62.47 -5.24 -6.74
CA GLU A 5 62.42 -6.64 -6.25
C GLU A 5 61.11 -7.15 -5.62
N GLU A 6 60.95 -8.47 -5.73
CA GLU A 6 59.77 -9.34 -5.72
C GLU A 6 59.34 -9.88 -4.34
N GLU A 7 58.16 -10.52 -4.36
CA GLU A 7 57.72 -11.70 -3.59
C GLU A 7 57.37 -11.66 -2.08
N GLU A 8 56.12 -12.10 -1.82
CA GLU A 8 55.67 -13.15 -0.89
C GLU A 8 55.84 -13.01 0.64
N SER A 9 54.72 -13.22 1.37
CA SER A 9 54.53 -13.88 2.70
C SER A 9 53.39 -13.22 3.52
N GLN A 10 52.25 -13.90 3.66
CA GLN A 10 51.79 -14.68 4.85
C GLN A 10 51.52 -13.88 6.14
N PRO A 11 50.36 -14.08 6.80
CA PRO A 11 50.17 -13.79 8.22
C PRO A 11 50.38 -15.02 9.12
N LEU A 12 50.98 -14.77 10.30
CA LEU A 12 51.39 -15.70 11.36
C LEU A 12 50.23 -16.25 12.22
N MET A 13 50.09 -17.59 12.19
CA MET A 13 50.03 -18.60 13.27
C MET A 13 49.59 -18.26 14.71
N ALA A 14 48.63 -19.04 15.23
CA ALA A 14 48.75 -20.07 16.30
C ALA A 14 47.32 -20.43 16.80
N GLY A 15 46.83 -21.66 16.94
CA GLY A 15 47.40 -23.01 17.00
C GLY A 15 46.73 -23.73 18.18
N HIS A 16 45.92 -24.76 17.94
CA HIS A 16 45.74 -25.95 18.80
C HIS A 16 44.81 -26.99 18.13
N ASP A 17 45.45 -28.08 17.71
CA ASP A 17 45.08 -29.51 17.65
C ASP A 17 43.77 -29.98 16.98
N GLU A 18 43.97 -30.58 15.81
CA GLU A 18 43.08 -31.50 15.09
C GLU A 18 43.15 -32.93 15.64
N VAL A 19 42.03 -33.64 15.59
CA VAL A 19 42.00 -35.08 15.29
C VAL A 19 40.91 -35.28 14.23
N ASP A 20 41.34 -35.45 12.98
CA ASP A 20 40.50 -35.86 11.83
C ASP A 20 40.60 -37.37 11.62
N ILE A 21 39.47 -38.00 11.32
CA ILE A 21 39.42 -39.37 10.76
C ILE A 21 39.02 -39.24 9.29
N GLU A 22 40.02 -39.42 8.42
CA GLU A 22 39.89 -39.49 6.97
C GLU A 22 39.34 -40.86 6.54
N VAL A 23 38.33 -40.85 5.67
CA VAL A 23 37.85 -42.02 4.94
C VAL A 23 38.40 -41.95 3.52
N ARG A 24 39.20 -42.95 3.12
CA ARG A 24 39.67 -43.15 1.74
C ARG A 24 39.44 -44.60 1.25
N PRO A 25 39.40 -44.82 -0.08
CA PRO A 25 38.59 -45.87 -0.72
C PRO A 25 39.40 -46.85 -1.61
N VAL A 26 38.67 -47.72 -2.34
CA VAL A 26 38.84 -48.11 -3.78
C VAL A 26 38.93 -49.63 -4.09
N SER A 27 37.95 -50.08 -4.91
CA SER A 27 37.99 -51.04 -6.05
C SER A 27 38.32 -52.53 -5.92
N GLY A 28 37.49 -53.35 -6.60
CA GLY A 28 37.88 -54.64 -7.19
C GLY A 28 36.71 -55.48 -7.74
N THR A 29 36.42 -55.34 -9.03
CA THR A 29 35.77 -56.31 -9.97
C THR A 29 36.63 -57.60 -10.11
N ASP A 30 36.27 -58.79 -10.62
CA ASP A 30 35.26 -59.30 -11.57
C ASP A 30 35.29 -60.87 -11.59
N SER A 31 34.33 -61.53 -12.27
CA SER A 31 34.39 -62.86 -12.96
C SER A 31 34.44 -64.16 -12.09
N ASP A 32 33.94 -65.35 -12.47
CA ASP A 32 33.19 -65.88 -13.62
C ASP A 32 32.65 -67.32 -13.31
N SER A 33 31.55 -67.68 -13.98
CA SER A 33 31.14 -68.98 -14.56
C SER A 33 31.27 -70.38 -13.86
N GLU A 34 30.14 -71.11 -13.96
CA GLU A 34 29.95 -72.52 -14.42
C GLU A 34 29.83 -73.73 -13.43
N ARG A 35 28.62 -74.35 -13.54
CA ARG A 35 28.31 -75.78 -13.79
C ARG A 35 27.78 -76.74 -12.70
N ASP A 36 26.74 -77.45 -13.18
CA ASP A 36 26.28 -78.83 -12.97
C ASP A 36 25.40 -79.26 -11.76
N GLN A 37 24.11 -79.37 -12.08
CA GLN A 37 23.24 -80.57 -12.05
C GLN A 37 23.43 -81.71 -11.01
N GLN A 38 22.26 -82.08 -10.46
CA GLN A 38 21.69 -83.42 -10.24
C GLN A 38 21.84 -84.17 -8.89
N ARG A 39 20.65 -84.39 -8.31
CA ARG A 39 20.03 -85.64 -7.78
C ARG A 39 20.48 -86.31 -6.46
N GLU A 40 19.42 -86.61 -5.69
CA GLU A 40 19.13 -87.79 -4.82
C GLU A 40 19.96 -88.01 -3.56
N ARG A 41 19.38 -87.86 -2.36
CA ARG A 41 18.52 -88.77 -1.56
C ARG A 41 19.34 -89.70 -0.64
N GLY A 42 19.20 -89.49 0.68
CA GLY A 42 19.68 -90.39 1.73
C GLY A 42 19.16 -89.97 3.11
N THR A 43 18.63 -90.92 3.87
CA THR A 43 17.72 -90.75 5.02
C THR A 43 18.39 -91.15 6.36
N ARG A 44 18.03 -90.44 7.46
CA ARG A 44 17.90 -90.90 8.89
C ARG A 44 19.19 -91.22 9.70
N PRO A 45 19.14 -91.37 11.07
CA PRO A 45 18.09 -91.05 12.07
C PRO A 45 18.54 -90.52 13.49
N THR A 46 17.56 -89.96 14.22
CA THR A 46 17.15 -90.08 15.66
C THR A 46 18.07 -89.94 16.90
N ASP A 47 17.46 -89.27 17.90
CA ASP A 47 17.34 -89.55 19.36
C ASP A 47 18.44 -89.20 20.36
N ALA A 48 18.06 -88.40 21.37
CA ALA A 48 18.45 -88.55 22.78
C ALA A 48 17.61 -87.59 23.65
N GLY A 49 16.94 -88.14 24.68
CA GLY A 49 16.17 -87.41 25.68
C GLY A 49 16.77 -87.45 27.09
N HIS A 50 16.62 -86.32 27.81
CA HIS A 50 16.57 -86.04 29.28
C HIS A 50 17.67 -86.63 30.23
N PRO A 51 17.83 -86.25 31.53
CA PRO A 51 17.01 -85.41 32.44
C PRO A 51 17.76 -84.35 33.29
N ASP A 52 17.10 -83.21 33.59
CA ASP A 52 17.25 -82.43 34.83
C ASP A 52 16.03 -81.50 34.96
N ALA A 53 15.25 -81.66 36.04
CA ALA A 53 14.02 -80.93 36.38
C ALA A 53 14.29 -79.97 37.58
N PRO A 54 13.43 -78.98 37.95
CA PRO A 54 12.09 -79.26 38.50
C PRO A 54 10.94 -78.27 38.19
N LEU A 55 9.72 -78.77 38.44
CA LEU A 55 8.36 -78.19 38.45
C LEU A 55 8.14 -77.25 39.68
N GLU A 56 7.11 -76.39 39.86
CA GLU A 56 5.67 -76.51 39.56
C GLU A 56 4.86 -75.20 39.91
N THR A 57 3.61 -75.10 39.40
CA THR A 57 2.41 -74.32 39.84
C THR A 57 2.34 -72.77 39.63
N GLN A 58 1.23 -72.11 39.23
CA GLN A 58 -0.21 -72.43 39.28
C GLN A 58 -1.06 -71.47 38.37
N SER A 59 -2.23 -71.95 37.95
CA SER A 59 -3.46 -71.27 37.47
C SER A 59 -3.46 -70.40 36.19
N ASN A 60 -3.86 -71.02 35.07
CA ASN A 60 -4.57 -70.36 33.97
C ASN A 60 -6.05 -70.21 34.36
N LEU A 61 -6.53 -68.97 34.50
CA LEU A 61 -7.94 -68.62 34.41
C LEU A 61 -8.19 -68.16 32.97
N GLU A 62 -8.81 -69.03 32.16
CA GLU A 62 -9.43 -68.62 30.89
C GLU A 62 -10.64 -67.73 31.20
N ILE A 63 -10.57 -66.46 30.81
CA ILE A 63 -11.72 -65.57 30.72
C ILE A 63 -12.14 -65.55 29.25
N ASP A 64 -13.32 -66.10 28.98
CA ASP A 64 -14.02 -66.06 27.70
C ASP A 64 -14.60 -64.66 27.47
N ASP A 65 -13.85 -63.78 26.79
CA ASP A 65 -14.31 -62.44 26.38
C ASP A 65 -15.22 -62.54 25.15
N ASN A 66 -16.44 -63.04 25.36
CA ASN A 66 -17.56 -62.95 24.40
C ASN A 66 -18.46 -61.73 24.72
N ASP A 67 -17.85 -60.57 25.01
CA ASP A 67 -18.57 -59.31 25.12
C ASP A 67 -18.88 -58.75 23.71
N PRO A 68 -20.12 -58.27 23.44
CA PRO A 68 -20.40 -57.56 22.19
C PRO A 68 -19.46 -56.34 22.09
N PRO A 69 -18.92 -56.03 20.90
CA PRO A 69 -17.94 -54.96 20.76
C PRO A 69 -18.54 -53.69 21.32
N THR A 70 -17.94 -53.21 22.42
CA THR A 70 -18.36 -51.98 23.09
C THR A 70 -18.62 -50.92 22.03
N PRO A 71 -19.81 -50.30 22.00
CA PRO A 71 -20.16 -49.35 20.96
C PRO A 71 -19.02 -48.35 20.77
N ARG A 72 -18.67 -48.06 19.52
CA ARG A 72 -17.48 -47.27 19.18
C ARG A 72 -17.39 -45.94 19.94
N PHE A 73 -18.52 -45.39 20.40
CA PHE A 73 -18.59 -44.19 21.24
C PHE A 73 -18.02 -44.40 22.67
N ILE A 74 -18.19 -45.58 23.28
CA ILE A 74 -17.66 -45.95 24.61
C ILE A 74 -16.15 -46.25 24.52
N GLN A 75 -15.71 -46.95 23.47
CA GLN A 75 -14.27 -47.20 23.24
C GLN A 75 -13.49 -45.89 22.96
N ASP A 76 -14.10 -44.96 22.22
CA ASP A 76 -13.50 -43.65 21.94
C ASP A 76 -13.40 -42.76 23.20
N GLU A 77 -14.26 -42.96 24.22
CA GLU A 77 -14.20 -42.24 25.50
C GLU A 77 -12.97 -42.61 26.34
N GLY A 78 -12.51 -43.86 26.29
CA GLY A 78 -11.38 -44.35 27.07
C GLY A 78 -10.04 -43.70 26.71
N SER A 79 -9.82 -43.39 25.43
CA SER A 79 -8.56 -42.83 24.91
C SER A 79 -8.33 -41.34 25.25
N TRP A 80 -9.37 -40.62 25.69
CA TRP A 80 -9.37 -39.15 25.81
C TRP A 80 -9.86 -38.65 27.19
N LYS A 81 -9.56 -39.39 28.28
CA LYS A 81 -9.87 -39.01 29.68
C LYS A 81 -9.41 -37.59 30.09
N ARG A 82 -8.47 -36.98 29.35
CA ARG A 82 -7.85 -35.69 29.69
C ARG A 82 -8.71 -34.46 29.33
N TRP A 83 -9.74 -34.57 28.49
CA TRP A 83 -10.50 -33.42 27.95
C TRP A 83 -12.03 -33.60 28.08
N ARG A 84 -12.51 -33.87 29.31
CA ARG A 84 -13.94 -34.11 29.60
C ARG A 84 -14.87 -32.91 29.31
N TRP A 85 -14.35 -31.67 29.28
CA TRP A 85 -15.15 -30.44 29.11
C TRP A 85 -15.64 -30.18 27.67
N VAL A 86 -15.02 -30.76 26.63
CA VAL A 86 -15.43 -30.51 25.24
C VAL A 86 -16.62 -31.41 24.85
N PRO A 87 -17.72 -30.90 24.26
CA PRO A 87 -18.85 -31.74 23.85
C PRO A 87 -18.47 -32.84 22.84
N TYR A 88 -19.06 -34.05 22.98
CA TYR A 88 -18.79 -35.20 22.10
C TYR A 88 -18.93 -34.91 20.59
N PRO A 89 -19.96 -34.15 20.11
CA PRO A 89 -20.08 -33.79 18.70
C PRO A 89 -18.86 -33.03 18.17
N VAL A 90 -18.32 -32.10 18.98
CA VAL A 90 -17.12 -31.32 18.65
C VAL A 90 -15.90 -32.23 18.57
N ARG A 91 -15.75 -33.17 19.51
CA ARG A 91 -14.64 -34.16 19.50
C ARG A 91 -14.66 -35.02 18.23
N ARG A 92 -15.85 -35.47 17.81
CA ARG A 92 -16.02 -36.30 16.60
C ARG A 92 -15.63 -35.54 15.33
N VAL A 93 -16.06 -34.28 15.22
CA VAL A 93 -15.68 -33.39 14.11
C VAL A 93 -14.18 -33.14 14.13
N TRP A 94 -13.59 -32.85 15.29
CA TRP A 94 -12.14 -32.64 15.44
C TRP A 94 -11.31 -33.84 14.98
N LYS A 95 -11.66 -35.07 15.39
CA LYS A 95 -10.98 -36.29 14.91
C LYS A 95 -11.08 -36.45 13.38
N LYS A 96 -12.25 -36.15 12.79
CA LYS A 96 -12.42 -36.21 11.33
C LYS A 96 -11.58 -35.14 10.61
N VAL A 97 -11.60 -33.90 11.10
CA VAL A 97 -10.84 -32.78 10.52
C VAL A 97 -9.34 -33.05 10.63
N THR A 98 -8.84 -33.46 11.80
CA THR A 98 -7.41 -33.78 11.98
C THR A 98 -6.95 -34.93 11.08
N LYS A 99 -7.76 -35.98 10.91
CA LYS A 99 -7.48 -37.06 9.96
C LYS A 99 -7.49 -36.55 8.51
N TRP A 100 -8.45 -35.70 8.14
CA TRP A 100 -8.53 -35.11 6.81
C TRP A 100 -7.34 -34.20 6.49
N SER A 101 -6.91 -33.38 7.46
CA SER A 101 -5.82 -32.40 7.29
C SER A 101 -4.44 -33.01 7.07
N ARG A 102 -4.25 -34.30 7.42
CA ARG A 102 -2.98 -35.02 7.16
C ARG A 102 -2.73 -35.27 5.67
N GLY A 103 -3.77 -35.24 4.85
CA GLY A 103 -3.67 -35.50 3.42
C GLY A 103 -3.76 -36.98 3.04
N PRO A 104 -3.49 -37.31 1.76
CA PRO A 104 -3.48 -38.68 1.26
C PRO A 104 -2.25 -39.45 1.77
N ALA A 105 -2.28 -40.79 1.71
CA ALA A 105 -1.18 -41.65 2.15
C ALA A 105 0.11 -41.45 1.32
N SER A 106 -0.03 -41.13 0.04
CA SER A 106 1.05 -40.86 -0.91
C SER A 106 0.98 -39.40 -1.39
N PRO A 107 1.54 -38.43 -0.64
CA PRO A 107 1.55 -37.03 -1.06
C PRO A 107 2.43 -36.86 -2.30
N GLN A 108 1.92 -36.13 -3.31
CA GLN A 108 2.64 -35.85 -4.55
C GLN A 108 2.76 -34.34 -4.73
N PRO A 109 3.96 -33.79 -5.01
CA PRO A 109 4.12 -32.38 -5.30
C PRO A 109 3.42 -32.01 -6.60
N HIS A 110 2.77 -30.84 -6.63
CA HIS A 110 2.20 -30.34 -7.87
C HIS A 110 3.30 -29.92 -8.83
N HIS A 111 3.13 -30.26 -10.10
CA HIS A 111 4.00 -29.84 -11.20
C HIS A 111 3.14 -29.37 -12.38
N ILE A 112 3.54 -28.26 -12.99
CA ILE A 112 2.84 -27.75 -14.18
C ILE A 112 3.36 -28.51 -15.39
N LYS A 113 2.45 -29.24 -16.05
CA LYS A 113 2.68 -29.74 -17.41
C LYS A 113 2.40 -28.58 -18.38
N PRO A 114 3.38 -28.13 -19.17
CA PRO A 114 3.21 -26.99 -20.05
C PRO A 114 2.12 -27.25 -21.10
N PHE A 115 1.29 -26.25 -21.39
CA PHE A 115 0.45 -26.27 -22.58
C PHE A 115 1.30 -26.02 -23.81
N PHE A 116 1.14 -26.87 -24.82
CA PHE A 116 1.97 -26.87 -26.05
C PHE A 116 3.47 -26.90 -25.72
N PRO A 117 4.00 -28.03 -25.19
CA PRO A 117 5.38 -28.12 -24.69
C PRO A 117 6.44 -27.62 -25.68
N ILE A 118 6.26 -27.88 -26.98
CA ILE A 118 7.15 -27.42 -28.04
C ILE A 118 7.31 -25.89 -28.00
N ILE A 119 6.21 -25.13 -27.91
CA ILE A 119 6.25 -23.67 -27.90
C ILE A 119 6.88 -23.15 -26.60
N GLN A 120 6.60 -23.81 -25.47
CA GLN A 120 7.06 -23.40 -24.14
C GLN A 120 8.57 -23.62 -23.98
N GLU A 121 9.09 -24.72 -24.51
CA GLU A 121 10.50 -25.12 -24.38
C GLU A 121 11.38 -24.53 -25.49
N TYR A 122 10.79 -24.09 -26.60
CA TYR A 122 11.52 -23.52 -27.74
C TYR A 122 12.52 -22.40 -27.36
N PRO A 123 12.17 -21.41 -26.51
CA PRO A 123 13.13 -20.39 -26.09
C PRO A 123 14.34 -20.97 -25.35
N LEU A 124 14.13 -21.98 -24.50
CA LEU A 124 15.23 -22.65 -23.78
C LEU A 124 16.10 -23.46 -24.73
N TYR A 125 15.47 -24.17 -25.67
CA TYR A 125 16.17 -24.91 -26.72
C TYR A 125 17.09 -24.00 -27.55
N LEU A 126 16.64 -22.80 -27.91
CA LEU A 126 17.48 -21.82 -28.62
C LEU A 126 18.74 -21.44 -27.81
N VAL A 127 18.60 -21.20 -26.51
CA VAL A 127 19.74 -20.86 -25.63
C VAL A 127 20.70 -22.03 -25.51
N GLU A 128 20.19 -23.26 -25.40
CA GLU A 128 21.01 -24.47 -25.36
C GLU A 128 21.73 -24.73 -26.68
N ARG A 129 21.05 -24.49 -27.81
CA ARG A 129 21.61 -24.68 -29.15
C ARG A 129 22.70 -23.67 -29.50
N PHE A 130 22.47 -22.39 -29.24
CA PHE A 130 23.36 -21.32 -29.69
C PHE A 130 24.38 -20.89 -28.63
N ILE A 131 24.08 -21.05 -27.33
CA ILE A 131 24.92 -20.55 -26.23
C ILE A 131 25.06 -21.62 -25.12
N PRO A 132 25.70 -22.77 -25.41
CA PRO A 132 25.78 -23.87 -24.44
C PRO A 132 26.74 -23.60 -23.27
N LYS A 133 27.83 -22.84 -23.50
CA LYS A 133 28.88 -22.65 -22.48
C LYS A 133 28.45 -21.65 -21.40
N PHE A 134 28.68 -21.99 -20.14
CA PHE A 134 28.36 -21.15 -18.98
C PHE A 134 28.98 -19.74 -19.07
N LYS A 135 30.26 -19.62 -19.47
CA LYS A 135 30.93 -18.31 -19.60
C LYS A 135 30.21 -17.38 -20.59
N HIS A 136 29.75 -17.89 -21.72
CA HIS A 136 29.00 -17.09 -22.71
C HIS A 136 27.62 -16.70 -22.18
N ARG A 137 26.94 -17.59 -21.44
CA ARG A 137 25.67 -17.26 -20.77
C ARG A 137 25.85 -16.16 -19.72
N ALA A 138 26.90 -16.23 -18.92
CA ALA A 138 27.21 -15.21 -17.91
C ALA A 138 27.48 -13.84 -18.56
N TRP A 139 28.30 -13.79 -19.62
CA TRP A 139 28.54 -12.56 -20.38
C TRP A 139 27.29 -12.03 -21.07
N LEU A 140 26.46 -12.90 -21.66
CA LEU A 140 25.19 -12.49 -22.25
C LEU A 140 24.29 -11.81 -21.21
N VAL A 141 24.13 -12.42 -20.03
CA VAL A 141 23.35 -11.84 -18.94
C VAL A 141 23.93 -10.50 -18.50
N PHE A 142 25.25 -10.39 -18.35
CA PHE A 142 25.92 -9.15 -17.98
C PHE A 142 25.62 -8.02 -18.99
N PHE A 143 25.82 -8.26 -20.28
CA PHE A 143 25.54 -7.26 -21.32
C PHE A 143 24.06 -6.95 -21.41
N TYR A 144 23.19 -7.96 -21.29
CA TYR A 144 21.74 -7.79 -21.31
C TYR A 144 21.24 -6.87 -20.19
N LEU A 145 21.69 -7.10 -18.95
CA LEU A 145 21.36 -6.24 -17.81
C LEU A 145 21.99 -4.85 -17.95
N SER A 146 23.22 -4.75 -18.47
CA SER A 146 23.87 -3.46 -18.73
C SER A 146 23.13 -2.63 -19.77
N ILE A 147 22.65 -3.24 -20.85
CA ILE A 147 21.83 -2.57 -21.86
C ILE A 147 20.54 -2.05 -21.24
N TRP A 148 19.88 -2.83 -20.37
CA TRP A 148 18.70 -2.36 -19.66
C TRP A 148 19.02 -1.15 -18.77
N ILE A 149 20.09 -1.21 -17.95
CA ILE A 149 20.51 -0.11 -17.08
C ILE A 149 20.81 1.16 -17.89
N VAL A 150 21.60 1.04 -18.97
CA VAL A 150 21.95 2.19 -19.82
C VAL A 150 20.71 2.75 -20.51
N THR A 151 19.85 1.90 -21.08
CA THR A 151 18.62 2.35 -21.76
C THR A 151 17.69 3.04 -20.76
N PHE A 152 17.49 2.45 -19.58
CA PHE A 152 16.68 3.02 -18.50
C PHE A 152 17.25 4.38 -18.07
N ALA A 153 18.57 4.48 -17.86
CA ALA A 153 19.23 5.72 -17.48
C ALA A 153 19.12 6.80 -18.56
N LEU A 154 19.28 6.46 -19.85
CA LEU A 154 19.17 7.41 -20.96
C LEU A 154 17.73 7.92 -21.13
N VAL A 155 16.73 7.03 -21.05
CA VAL A 155 15.31 7.43 -21.13
C VAL A 155 14.91 8.23 -19.88
N LYS A 156 15.36 7.85 -18.69
CA LYS A 156 15.12 8.64 -17.47
C LYS A 156 15.84 9.98 -17.53
N ARG A 157 17.02 10.06 -18.13
CA ARG A 157 17.70 11.33 -18.40
C ARG A 157 16.87 12.20 -19.33
N LYS A 158 16.28 11.63 -20.39
CA LYS A 158 15.35 12.36 -21.29
C LYS A 158 14.12 12.88 -20.54
N ASP A 159 13.56 12.09 -19.61
CA ASP A 159 12.47 12.52 -18.73
C ASP A 159 12.83 13.75 -17.86
N THR A 160 14.10 13.87 -17.47
CA THR A 160 14.63 15.00 -16.68
C THR A 160 15.08 16.18 -17.53
N LEU A 161 15.32 15.98 -18.83
CA LEU A 161 15.57 17.05 -19.79
C LEU A 161 14.22 17.66 -20.21
N ALA A 162 13.51 18.25 -19.26
CA ALA A 162 12.49 19.23 -19.60
C ALA A 162 13.20 20.44 -20.21
N SER A 163 12.67 20.99 -21.30
CA SER A 163 13.14 22.28 -21.83
C SER A 163 13.11 23.29 -20.69
N GLU A 164 14.23 23.98 -20.45
CA GLU A 164 14.24 25.13 -19.56
C GLU A 164 13.19 26.12 -20.07
N ILE A 165 12.31 26.54 -19.17
CA ILE A 165 11.32 27.56 -19.49
C ILE A 165 12.05 28.90 -19.40
N GLU A 166 12.03 29.67 -20.48
CA GLU A 166 12.67 30.98 -20.55
C GLU A 166 12.19 31.86 -19.38
N GLY A 167 13.14 32.46 -18.65
CA GLY A 167 12.86 33.29 -17.47
C GLY A 167 12.54 32.54 -16.16
N TRP A 168 12.22 31.23 -16.21
CA TRP A 168 11.79 30.45 -15.03
C TRP A 168 12.72 29.29 -14.67
N GLY A 169 13.53 28.82 -15.61
CA GLY A 169 14.45 27.70 -15.42
C GLY A 169 13.78 26.33 -15.56
N ARG A 170 14.31 25.31 -14.87
CA ARG A 170 13.87 23.91 -15.03
C ARG A 170 12.61 23.58 -14.22
N PRO A 171 11.56 23.01 -14.84
CA PRO A 171 10.37 22.56 -14.13
C PRO A 171 10.67 21.52 -13.04
N GLN A 172 10.13 21.75 -11.84
CA GLN A 172 10.23 20.81 -10.72
C GLN A 172 9.07 19.81 -10.74
N THR A 173 9.36 18.52 -10.55
CA THR A 173 8.31 17.50 -10.48
C THR A 173 7.57 17.59 -9.15
N ILE A 174 6.26 17.77 -9.19
CA ILE A 174 5.39 17.87 -8.01
C ILE A 174 4.38 16.71 -7.96
N GLY A 175 3.93 16.38 -6.76
CA GLY A 175 2.87 15.38 -6.56
C GLY A 175 1.48 15.93 -6.85
N CYS A 176 0.52 15.06 -7.18
CA CYS A 176 -0.84 15.47 -7.51
C CYS A 176 -1.59 16.19 -6.37
N GLY A 177 -1.19 15.98 -5.11
CA GLY A 177 -1.79 16.58 -3.92
C GLY A 177 -1.10 17.84 -3.40
N VAL A 178 -0.16 18.42 -4.15
CA VAL A 178 0.56 19.64 -3.73
C VAL A 178 -0.38 20.84 -3.80
N THR A 179 -0.41 21.64 -2.73
CA THR A 179 -1.16 22.89 -2.58
C THR A 179 -0.23 23.98 -2.05
N TYR A 180 -0.62 25.26 -2.18
CA TYR A 180 0.06 26.37 -1.53
C TYR A 180 -0.45 26.61 -0.11
N TRP A 181 -1.71 26.23 0.15
CA TRP A 181 -2.34 26.34 1.45
C TRP A 181 -2.57 24.94 2.04
N GLY A 182 -1.87 24.63 3.12
CA GLY A 182 -1.95 23.32 3.79
C GLY A 182 -3.26 23.14 4.56
N ALA A 183 -3.69 21.89 4.73
CA ALA A 183 -4.84 21.56 5.59
C ALA A 183 -4.49 21.75 7.08
N GLY A 184 -5.50 21.81 7.96
CA GLY A 184 -5.28 21.80 9.41
C GLY A 184 -4.56 23.02 9.98
N ASN A 185 -4.73 24.20 9.36
CA ASN A 185 -4.09 25.47 9.75
C ASN A 185 -2.56 25.46 9.73
N LEU A 186 -1.94 24.62 8.89
CA LEU A 186 -0.49 24.60 8.71
C LEU A 186 0.09 25.93 8.18
N CYS A 187 -0.75 26.87 7.74
CA CYS A 187 -0.33 28.19 7.30
C CYS A 187 -0.21 29.22 8.44
N GLY A 188 -0.56 28.85 9.68
CA GLY A 188 -0.49 29.75 10.82
C GLY A 188 -1.49 30.92 10.78
N ILE A 189 -1.37 31.82 11.77
CA ILE A 189 -2.21 33.01 11.89
C ILE A 189 -1.97 33.93 10.68
N ASP A 190 -3.06 34.39 10.07
CA ASP A 190 -3.08 35.20 8.85
C ASP A 190 -2.38 34.57 7.63
N GLY A 191 -2.07 33.27 7.70
CA GLY A 191 -1.31 32.57 6.66
C GLY A 191 0.20 32.88 6.68
N SER A 192 0.76 33.31 7.81
CA SER A 192 2.17 33.68 7.97
C SER A 192 3.15 32.67 7.36
N ASP A 193 2.85 31.38 7.51
CA ASP A 193 3.76 30.28 7.17
C ASP A 193 3.61 29.82 5.71
N CYS A 194 2.59 30.33 5.01
CA CYS A 194 2.34 30.08 3.58
C CYS A 194 2.70 31.29 2.70
N ARG A 195 3.49 32.23 3.25
CA ARG A 195 4.03 33.37 2.50
C ARG A 195 5.15 32.92 1.54
N PRO A 196 5.42 33.69 0.47
CA PRO A 196 4.75 34.92 0.06
C PRO A 196 3.40 34.65 -0.64
N PHE A 197 2.50 35.64 -0.64
CA PHE A 197 1.16 35.49 -1.25
C PHE A 197 1.09 35.96 -2.71
N ASN A 198 2.03 36.78 -3.17
CA ASN A 198 2.00 37.40 -4.49
C ASN A 198 3.42 37.58 -5.04
N GLY A 199 3.54 37.68 -6.36
CA GLY A 199 4.77 38.07 -7.04
C GLY A 199 5.84 36.98 -7.09
N THR A 200 5.48 35.75 -6.74
CA THR A 200 6.35 34.57 -6.88
C THR A 200 5.64 33.50 -7.69
N GLY A 201 6.43 32.60 -8.25
CA GLY A 201 5.95 31.47 -9.02
C GLY A 201 7.05 30.45 -9.16
N PHE A 202 6.73 29.30 -9.72
CA PHE A 202 7.75 28.34 -10.10
C PHE A 202 7.30 27.49 -11.30
N PRO A 203 8.26 27.00 -12.10
CA PRO A 203 7.96 26.04 -13.15
C PRO A 203 7.71 24.66 -12.53
N PHE A 204 6.58 24.04 -12.85
CA PHE A 204 6.19 22.73 -12.32
C PHE A 204 6.07 21.69 -13.44
N LYS A 205 6.23 20.42 -13.07
CA LYS A 205 5.94 19.25 -13.88
C LYS A 205 5.02 18.32 -13.10
N CYS A 206 3.86 18.03 -13.66
CA CYS A 206 2.88 17.11 -13.11
C CYS A 206 2.89 15.78 -13.85
N THR A 207 2.66 14.72 -13.09
CA THR A 207 2.51 13.36 -13.61
C THR A 207 1.16 13.15 -14.28
N ALA A 208 1.05 12.15 -15.14
CA ALA A 208 -0.27 11.70 -15.62
C ALA A 208 -1.17 11.18 -14.47
N ASN A 209 -2.48 11.11 -14.73
CA ASN A 209 -3.52 10.59 -13.84
C ASN A 209 -3.73 11.36 -12.52
N CYS A 210 -3.44 12.66 -12.48
CA CYS A 210 -3.70 13.48 -11.29
C CYS A 210 -5.18 13.81 -11.09
N GLU A 211 -6.05 13.62 -12.08
CA GLU A 211 -7.51 13.77 -11.93
C GLU A 211 -8.08 12.82 -10.87
N ALA A 212 -7.55 11.59 -10.81
CA ALA A 212 -7.98 10.56 -9.86
C ALA A 212 -7.54 10.82 -8.41
N TYR A 213 -6.73 11.85 -8.16
CA TYR A 213 -6.27 12.20 -6.82
C TYR A 213 -7.34 13.02 -6.09
N HIS A 214 -7.95 12.42 -5.08
CA HIS A 214 -9.09 12.99 -4.35
C HIS A 214 -8.76 13.31 -2.91
N VAL A 215 -9.43 14.33 -2.35
CA VAL A 215 -9.46 14.52 -0.89
C VAL A 215 -10.24 13.39 -0.24
N LEU A 216 -9.61 12.70 0.72
CA LEU A 216 -10.22 11.56 1.43
C LEU A 216 -10.89 11.96 2.76
N ASN A 217 -10.61 13.17 3.24
CA ASN A 217 -11.19 13.75 4.44
C ASN A 217 -11.89 15.07 4.07
N PRO A 218 -12.98 15.46 4.75
CA PRO A 218 -13.73 16.66 4.39
C PRO A 218 -12.86 17.93 4.46
N ARG A 219 -13.01 18.79 3.46
CA ARG A 219 -12.40 20.13 3.41
C ARG A 219 -13.47 21.20 3.33
N ALA A 220 -13.38 22.19 4.21
CA ALA A 220 -14.26 23.36 4.18
C ALA A 220 -13.88 24.30 3.03
N VAL A 221 -14.89 24.80 2.32
CA VAL A 221 -14.78 25.90 1.36
C VAL A 221 -15.96 26.83 1.59
N GLY A 222 -15.76 27.90 2.37
CA GLY A 222 -16.88 28.75 2.81
C GLY A 222 -17.85 27.96 3.68
N ASP A 223 -19.12 27.83 3.29
CA ASP A 223 -20.13 26.99 3.95
C ASP A 223 -20.22 25.56 3.37
N GLN A 224 -19.49 25.27 2.29
CA GLN A 224 -19.48 23.99 1.60
C GLN A 224 -18.41 23.04 2.16
N GLU A 225 -18.56 21.75 1.85
CA GLU A 225 -17.60 20.71 2.20
C GLU A 225 -17.25 19.85 0.98
N VAL A 226 -15.95 19.61 0.79
CA VAL A 226 -15.38 18.87 -0.35
C VAL A 226 -14.80 17.54 0.14
N ILE A 227 -15.25 16.42 -0.44
CA ILE A 227 -14.75 15.06 -0.13
C ILE A 227 -14.91 14.14 -1.36
N TYR A 228 -14.02 13.16 -1.50
CA TYR A 228 -13.94 12.16 -2.59
C TYR A 228 -13.99 12.73 -4.01
N ARG A 229 -13.41 13.93 -4.18
CA ARG A 229 -13.19 14.56 -5.48
C ARG A 229 -11.88 15.33 -5.45
N SER A 230 -11.40 15.76 -6.62
CA SER A 230 -10.24 16.65 -6.73
C SER A 230 -10.52 17.98 -6.01
N MET A 231 -9.56 18.47 -5.23
CA MET A 231 -9.67 19.76 -4.53
C MET A 231 -9.25 20.87 -5.49
N VAL A 232 -10.21 21.48 -6.17
CA VAL A 232 -10.00 22.62 -7.07
C VAL A 232 -11.06 23.66 -6.76
N VAL A 233 -10.65 24.84 -6.29
CA VAL A 233 -11.53 25.94 -5.90
C VAL A 233 -11.24 27.13 -6.82
N GLY A 234 -12.26 27.62 -7.51
CA GLY A 234 -12.14 28.62 -8.56
C GLY A 234 -11.99 28.02 -9.96
N GLY A 235 -11.71 28.88 -10.92
CA GLY A 235 -11.73 28.54 -12.33
C GLY A 235 -12.04 29.75 -13.21
N PRO A 236 -11.99 29.57 -14.54
CA PRO A 236 -12.33 30.62 -15.48
C PRO A 236 -13.82 30.97 -15.37
N SER A 237 -14.15 32.24 -15.58
CA SER A 237 -15.55 32.66 -15.66
C SER A 237 -16.22 32.05 -16.88
N THR A 238 -17.55 31.98 -16.87
CA THR A 238 -18.35 31.39 -17.96
C THR A 238 -18.19 32.09 -19.31
N ASN A 239 -17.57 33.29 -19.34
CA ASN A 239 -17.46 34.13 -20.53
C ASN A 239 -16.14 33.96 -21.29
N GLY A 240 -15.31 32.97 -20.95
CA GLY A 240 -14.27 32.45 -21.84
C GLY A 240 -12.96 33.24 -21.97
N ASP A 241 -12.94 34.52 -21.60
CA ASP A 241 -11.78 35.42 -21.77
C ASP A 241 -11.00 35.73 -20.47
N ASP A 242 -11.48 35.31 -19.30
CA ASP A 242 -10.80 35.59 -18.03
C ASP A 242 -9.72 34.54 -17.70
N ASP A 243 -8.55 35.03 -17.26
CA ASP A 243 -7.50 34.21 -16.64
C ASP A 243 -8.10 33.42 -15.47
N ALA A 244 -8.00 32.09 -15.53
CA ALA A 244 -8.52 31.22 -14.48
C ALA A 244 -7.72 31.41 -13.18
N VAL A 245 -8.38 31.92 -12.14
CA VAL A 245 -7.80 32.08 -10.80
C VAL A 245 -8.27 30.95 -9.89
N TYR A 246 -7.31 30.36 -9.17
CA TYR A 246 -7.53 29.27 -8.23
C TYR A 246 -7.13 29.66 -6.81
N ARG A 247 -7.90 29.20 -5.83
CA ARG A 247 -7.60 29.40 -4.40
C ARG A 247 -6.38 28.56 -4.00
N GLY A 248 -5.57 29.07 -3.07
CA GLY A 248 -4.29 28.48 -2.65
C GLY A 248 -4.33 27.03 -2.15
N ASP A 249 -5.47 26.56 -1.67
CA ASP A 249 -5.70 25.19 -1.20
C ASP A 249 -6.11 24.22 -2.34
N SER A 250 -6.15 24.69 -3.59
CA SER A 250 -6.37 23.84 -4.75
C SER A 250 -5.13 23.00 -5.06
N PHE A 251 -5.34 21.75 -5.47
CA PHE A 251 -4.29 20.88 -6.01
C PHE A 251 -3.72 21.49 -7.29
N VAL A 252 -2.44 21.85 -7.30
CA VAL A 252 -1.79 22.54 -8.44
C VAL A 252 -1.95 21.73 -9.74
N CYS A 253 -1.70 20.41 -9.71
CA CYS A 253 -1.87 19.56 -10.88
C CYS A 253 -3.35 19.41 -11.30
N GLY A 254 -4.27 19.34 -10.35
CA GLY A 254 -5.71 19.28 -10.64
C GLY A 254 -6.21 20.57 -11.29
N ALA A 255 -5.81 21.73 -10.74
CA ALA A 255 -6.09 23.04 -11.30
C ALA A 255 -5.46 23.21 -12.70
N ALA A 256 -4.25 22.70 -12.93
CA ALA A 256 -3.59 22.75 -14.24
C ALA A 256 -4.33 21.93 -15.31
N ILE A 257 -4.84 20.74 -14.95
CA ILE A 257 -5.71 19.93 -15.81
C ILE A 257 -7.01 20.69 -16.09
N HIS A 258 -7.65 21.22 -15.04
CA HIS A 258 -8.89 21.98 -15.15
C HIS A 258 -8.74 23.21 -16.06
N ALA A 259 -7.62 23.94 -15.94
CA ALA A 259 -7.27 25.08 -16.79
C ALA A 259 -6.92 24.69 -18.23
N GLY A 260 -6.58 23.43 -18.49
CA GLY A 260 -6.13 22.95 -19.80
C GLY A 260 -4.65 23.19 -20.10
N VAL A 261 -3.87 23.59 -19.09
CA VAL A 261 -2.41 23.79 -19.20
C VAL A 261 -1.70 22.45 -19.42
N ILE A 262 -2.21 21.39 -18.80
CA ILE A 262 -1.71 20.02 -18.94
C ILE A 262 -2.85 19.04 -19.20
N SER A 263 -2.53 17.85 -19.69
CA SER A 263 -3.51 16.78 -19.92
C SER A 263 -3.47 15.73 -18.81
N ASN A 264 -4.63 15.19 -18.42
CA ASN A 264 -4.65 14.09 -17.46
C ASN A 264 -3.93 12.83 -18.00
N ALA A 265 -4.03 12.57 -19.31
CA ALA A 265 -3.46 11.36 -19.93
C ALA A 265 -1.92 11.34 -19.98
N ARG A 266 -1.28 12.50 -20.23
CA ARG A 266 0.19 12.58 -20.41
C ARG A 266 0.89 13.39 -19.32
N GLY A 267 0.15 13.97 -18.38
CA GLY A 267 0.68 15.01 -17.49
C GLY A 267 1.11 16.23 -18.31
N GLY A 268 2.13 16.92 -17.83
CA GLY A 268 2.74 18.05 -18.52
C GLY A 268 3.49 18.97 -17.56
N CYS A 269 3.87 20.14 -18.06
CA CYS A 269 4.54 21.17 -17.28
C CYS A 269 3.96 22.55 -17.63
N GLY A 270 4.16 23.48 -16.71
CA GLY A 270 3.76 24.87 -16.87
C GLY A 270 4.40 25.73 -15.79
N VAL A 271 4.02 27.00 -15.74
CA VAL A 271 4.41 27.90 -14.65
C VAL A 271 3.16 28.29 -13.89
N VAL A 272 3.25 28.20 -12.58
CA VAL A 272 2.25 28.70 -11.66
C VAL A 272 2.75 30.00 -11.04
N GLU A 273 1.87 30.99 -10.96
CA GLU A 273 2.16 32.32 -10.45
C GLU A 273 1.17 32.67 -9.34
N LEU A 274 1.68 33.13 -8.20
CA LEU A 274 0.90 33.65 -7.11
C LEU A 274 0.45 35.08 -7.41
N VAL A 275 -0.85 35.32 -7.27
CA VAL A 275 -1.49 36.61 -7.58
C VAL A 275 -2.08 37.32 -6.35
N GLY A 276 -1.83 36.78 -5.16
CA GLY A 276 -2.30 37.37 -3.91
C GLY A 276 -3.79 37.16 -3.67
N ARG A 277 -4.41 38.17 -3.05
CA ARG A 277 -5.80 38.12 -2.63
C ARG A 277 -6.73 38.25 -3.83
N ASP A 278 -7.66 37.31 -3.96
CA ASP A 278 -8.76 37.37 -4.93
C ASP A 278 -10.10 37.14 -4.21
N LYS A 279 -11.19 37.43 -4.90
CA LYS A 279 -12.59 37.26 -4.47
C LYS A 279 -13.47 36.54 -5.50
N ASN A 280 -12.96 36.23 -6.69
CA ASN A 280 -13.74 35.69 -7.79
C ASN A 280 -13.40 34.23 -8.09
N TYR A 281 -13.86 33.30 -7.24
CA TYR A 281 -13.67 31.87 -7.46
C TYR A 281 -14.93 31.23 -8.02
N VAL A 282 -15.05 31.23 -9.35
CA VAL A 282 -16.20 30.66 -10.06
C VAL A 282 -16.08 29.14 -10.15
N SER A 283 -17.20 28.44 -9.92
CA SER A 283 -17.30 26.99 -10.18
C SER A 283 -17.52 26.74 -11.66
N SER A 284 -16.73 25.83 -12.25
CA SER A 284 -16.92 25.38 -13.63
C SER A 284 -16.61 23.90 -13.77
N ASN A 285 -16.95 23.30 -14.91
CA ASN A 285 -16.58 21.92 -15.23
C ASN A 285 -15.76 21.90 -16.52
N ARG A 286 -14.47 21.60 -16.42
CA ARG A 286 -13.55 21.59 -17.57
C ARG A 286 -12.58 20.41 -17.45
N ASN A 287 -12.30 19.77 -18.58
CA ASN A 287 -11.32 18.69 -18.72
C ASN A 287 -11.48 17.55 -17.68
N GLY A 288 -12.73 17.17 -17.38
CA GLY A 288 -13.07 16.09 -16.45
C GLY A 288 -13.16 16.50 -14.97
N ILE A 289 -12.72 17.72 -14.62
CA ILE A 289 -12.72 18.22 -13.25
C ILE A 289 -13.84 19.25 -13.06
N LYS A 290 -14.67 19.05 -12.03
CA LYS A 290 -15.64 20.05 -11.56
C LYS A 290 -15.05 20.82 -10.38
N SER A 291 -14.78 22.10 -10.58
CA SER A 291 -14.27 22.98 -9.52
C SER A 291 -15.37 23.45 -8.56
N VAL A 292 -14.96 23.93 -7.40
CA VAL A 292 -15.83 24.45 -6.32
C VAL A 292 -15.81 25.96 -6.37
N GLY A 293 -16.97 26.59 -6.26
CA GLY A 293 -17.06 28.04 -6.17
C GLY A 293 -16.84 28.50 -4.74
N PHE A 294 -16.24 29.68 -4.59
CA PHE A 294 -16.11 30.37 -3.30
C PHE A 294 -16.46 31.84 -3.51
N ASP A 295 -17.52 32.30 -2.85
CA ASP A 295 -18.17 33.60 -3.04
C ASP A 295 -17.63 34.67 -2.08
N SER A 296 -16.42 34.47 -1.57
CA SER A 296 -15.73 35.43 -0.72
C SER A 296 -14.25 35.51 -1.08
N TYR A 297 -13.49 36.26 -0.28
CA TYR A 297 -12.09 36.51 -0.55
C TYR A 297 -11.16 35.53 0.17
N PHE A 298 -10.01 35.25 -0.45
CA PHE A 298 -8.96 34.43 0.14
C PHE A 298 -7.58 35.08 -0.10
N PRO A 299 -6.64 35.04 0.86
CA PRO A 299 -5.39 35.83 0.77
C PRO A 299 -4.38 35.32 -0.25
N LEU A 300 -4.42 34.03 -0.59
CA LEU A 300 -3.46 33.39 -1.50
C LEU A 300 -4.21 32.73 -2.67
N SER A 301 -3.97 33.24 -3.87
CA SER A 301 -4.49 32.69 -5.11
C SER A 301 -3.36 32.50 -6.11
N PHE A 302 -3.58 31.63 -7.08
CA PHE A 302 -2.64 31.41 -8.16
C PHE A 302 -3.34 31.28 -9.50
N ARG A 303 -2.60 31.56 -10.56
CA ARG A 303 -2.99 31.34 -11.96
C ARG A 303 -1.85 30.64 -12.70
N PHE A 304 -2.11 30.24 -13.94
CA PHE A 304 -1.10 29.67 -14.81
C PHE A 304 -0.69 30.67 -15.88
N SER A 305 0.61 30.75 -16.13
CA SER A 305 1.15 31.61 -17.17
C SER A 305 0.82 31.04 -18.56
N GLN A 306 0.30 31.89 -19.45
CA GLN A 306 -0.13 31.52 -20.80
C GLN A 306 1.05 31.51 -21.78
N GLY A 307 0.92 30.77 -22.89
CA GLY A 307 1.91 30.78 -23.97
C GLY A 307 3.25 30.11 -23.64
N ILE A 308 3.31 29.32 -22.57
CA ILE A 308 4.51 28.58 -22.21
C ILE A 308 4.62 27.30 -23.02
N GLU A 309 5.61 27.25 -23.91
CA GLU A 309 6.00 26.02 -24.60
C GLU A 309 6.92 25.20 -23.70
N CYS A 310 6.34 24.25 -22.97
CA CYS A 310 7.11 23.29 -22.19
C CYS A 310 6.96 21.87 -22.74
N SER A 311 8.07 21.32 -23.24
CA SER A 311 8.13 19.98 -23.85
C SER A 311 8.48 18.88 -22.84
N ALA A 312 7.92 18.91 -21.62
CA ALA A 312 8.10 17.80 -20.69
C ALA A 312 7.02 16.74 -20.94
N SER A 313 7.41 15.62 -21.54
CA SER A 313 6.56 14.43 -21.63
C SER A 313 6.89 13.47 -20.50
N ASP A 314 5.86 12.84 -19.95
CA ASP A 314 5.99 11.82 -18.93
C ASP A 314 6.50 10.51 -19.57
N MET A 315 7.77 10.16 -19.30
CA MET A 315 8.37 8.96 -19.88
C MET A 315 8.08 7.68 -19.09
N ARG A 316 7.19 7.70 -18.08
CA ARG A 316 6.90 6.50 -17.27
C ARG A 316 6.45 5.32 -18.10
N TRP A 317 5.62 5.55 -19.12
CA TRP A 317 5.09 4.48 -19.97
C TRP A 317 6.17 3.89 -20.87
N ALA A 318 7.11 4.71 -21.33
CA ALA A 318 8.27 4.24 -22.09
C ALA A 318 9.19 3.40 -21.19
N LEU A 319 9.50 3.89 -19.98
CA LEU A 319 10.32 3.16 -19.00
C LEU A 319 9.66 1.85 -18.56
N LEU A 320 8.33 1.86 -18.37
CA LEU A 320 7.55 0.66 -18.10
C LEU A 320 7.63 -0.33 -19.25
N ALA A 321 7.38 0.12 -20.49
CA ALA A 321 7.42 -0.75 -21.67
C ALA A 321 8.80 -1.39 -21.85
N ILE A 322 9.87 -0.61 -21.69
CA ILE A 322 11.25 -1.09 -21.71
C ILE A 322 11.41 -2.18 -20.63
N SER A 323 11.16 -1.86 -19.36
CA SER A 323 11.36 -2.83 -18.28
C SER A 323 10.46 -4.07 -18.38
N ALA A 324 9.23 -3.93 -18.88
CA ALA A 324 8.32 -5.06 -19.11
C ALA A 324 8.83 -5.98 -20.23
N VAL A 325 9.31 -5.41 -21.35
CA VAL A 325 9.92 -6.19 -22.44
C VAL A 325 11.20 -6.87 -21.97
N PHE A 326 12.06 -6.17 -21.24
CA PHE A 326 13.29 -6.77 -20.71
C PHE A 326 12.99 -7.90 -19.72
N THR A 327 12.13 -7.69 -18.73
CA THR A 327 11.75 -8.77 -17.82
C THR A 327 11.03 -9.91 -18.54
N GLY A 328 10.24 -9.62 -19.58
CA GLY A 328 9.55 -10.61 -20.42
C GLY A 328 10.51 -11.49 -21.22
N VAL A 329 11.49 -10.90 -21.89
CA VAL A 329 12.53 -11.64 -22.63
C VAL A 329 13.37 -12.48 -21.65
N LEU A 330 13.81 -11.89 -20.52
CA LEU A 330 14.53 -12.65 -19.49
C LEU A 330 13.70 -13.84 -19.00
N SER A 331 12.40 -13.64 -18.75
CA SER A 331 11.46 -14.69 -18.34
C SER A 331 11.39 -15.82 -19.36
N LEU A 332 11.22 -15.50 -20.65
CA LEU A 332 11.06 -16.52 -21.69
C LEU A 332 12.33 -17.37 -21.87
N PHE A 333 13.51 -16.77 -21.77
CA PHE A 333 14.78 -17.41 -22.12
C PHE A 333 15.57 -17.95 -20.91
N THR A 334 14.99 -18.01 -19.71
CA THR A 334 15.68 -18.52 -18.52
C THR A 334 14.88 -19.57 -17.75
N ASN A 335 15.52 -20.69 -17.42
CA ASN A 335 14.96 -21.71 -16.50
C ASN A 335 15.54 -21.59 -15.08
N SER A 336 16.51 -20.71 -14.85
CA SER A 336 17.09 -20.53 -13.51
C SER A 336 16.14 -19.68 -12.65
N PRO A 337 15.62 -20.21 -11.52
CA PRO A 337 14.72 -19.45 -10.66
C PRO A 337 15.34 -18.17 -10.13
N ALA A 338 16.62 -18.21 -9.75
CA ALA A 338 17.34 -17.05 -9.22
C ALA A 338 17.58 -15.99 -10.29
N LEU A 339 18.02 -16.41 -11.49
CA LEU A 339 18.30 -15.51 -12.61
C LEU A 339 17.03 -14.85 -13.15
N PHE A 340 15.88 -15.52 -13.03
CA PHE A 340 14.60 -14.88 -13.29
C PHE A 340 14.20 -13.92 -12.17
N TYR A 341 14.15 -14.40 -10.93
CA TYR A 341 13.52 -13.69 -9.83
C TYR A 341 14.25 -12.41 -9.43
N PHE A 342 15.57 -12.47 -9.16
CA PHE A 342 16.28 -11.31 -8.60
C PHE A 342 16.40 -10.15 -9.60
N PRO A 343 16.83 -10.35 -10.85
CA PRO A 343 16.87 -9.24 -11.82
C PRO A 343 15.48 -8.69 -12.12
N THR A 344 14.43 -9.54 -12.15
CA THR A 344 13.05 -9.08 -12.31
C THR A 344 12.61 -8.23 -11.13
N PHE A 345 12.83 -8.69 -9.89
CA PHE A 345 12.52 -7.94 -8.68
C PHE A 345 13.23 -6.58 -8.67
N ILE A 346 14.53 -6.56 -8.95
CA ILE A 346 15.33 -5.33 -9.01
C ILE A 346 14.81 -4.40 -10.11
N GLY A 347 14.60 -4.93 -11.32
CA GLY A 347 14.12 -4.15 -12.46
C GLY A 347 12.76 -3.52 -12.22
N ILE A 348 11.81 -4.28 -11.66
CA ILE A 348 10.49 -3.78 -11.29
C ILE A 348 10.60 -2.76 -10.15
N PHE A 349 11.36 -3.04 -9.09
CA PHE A 349 11.53 -2.12 -7.96
C PHE A 349 12.02 -0.74 -8.39
N TRP A 350 13.09 -0.69 -9.19
CA TRP A 350 13.63 0.57 -9.70
C TRP A 350 12.69 1.24 -10.71
N THR A 351 11.98 0.47 -11.55
CA THR A 351 10.99 1.04 -12.48
C THR A 351 9.80 1.65 -11.74
N VAL A 352 9.32 1.02 -10.69
CA VAL A 352 8.24 1.56 -9.84
C VAL A 352 8.73 2.79 -9.10
N GLY A 353 9.84 2.67 -8.37
CA GLY A 353 10.36 3.72 -7.49
C GLY A 353 10.89 4.95 -8.22
N MET A 354 11.42 4.83 -9.45
CA MET A 354 11.97 5.96 -10.20
C MET A 354 11.06 6.55 -11.27
N ALA A 355 10.05 5.80 -11.72
CA ALA A 355 9.25 6.18 -12.88
C ALA A 355 7.74 6.04 -12.65
N SER A 356 7.27 4.84 -12.31
CA SER A 356 5.83 4.54 -12.37
C SER A 356 5.05 5.17 -11.22
N ASN A 357 5.61 5.13 -10.01
CA ASN A 357 4.99 5.64 -8.79
C ASN A 357 6.04 6.10 -7.75
N PRO A 358 6.91 7.07 -8.09
CA PRO A 358 7.98 7.51 -7.20
C PRO A 358 7.42 8.16 -5.92
N PRO A 359 8.09 8.01 -4.76
CA PRO A 359 7.82 8.84 -3.58
C PRO A 359 7.98 10.33 -3.91
N PRO A 360 7.38 11.26 -3.15
CA PRO A 360 7.64 12.69 -3.34
C PRO A 360 9.13 13.02 -3.23
N TYR A 361 9.67 13.81 -4.16
CA TYR A 361 11.07 14.22 -4.17
C TYR A 361 11.24 15.61 -4.77
N SER A 362 12.22 16.38 -4.28
CA SER A 362 12.57 17.71 -4.82
C SER A 362 13.63 17.64 -5.94
N ARG A 363 14.55 16.66 -5.84
CA ARG A 363 15.65 16.46 -6.80
C ARG A 363 15.94 14.97 -6.99
N ILE A 364 16.44 14.59 -8.16
CA ILE A 364 16.74 13.19 -8.49
C ILE A 364 17.72 12.52 -7.50
N PRO A 365 18.81 13.18 -7.03
CA PRO A 365 19.67 12.58 -6.01
C PRO A 365 18.94 12.27 -4.70
N ALA A 366 17.94 13.08 -4.30
CA ALA A 366 17.14 12.83 -3.11
C ALA A 366 16.22 11.61 -3.30
N LEU A 367 15.61 11.47 -4.49
CA LEU A 367 14.87 10.27 -4.86
C LEU A 367 15.75 9.02 -4.81
N PHE A 368 16.94 9.09 -5.40
CA PHE A 368 17.88 7.97 -5.44
C PHE A 368 18.34 7.57 -4.03
N SER A 369 18.68 8.56 -3.18
CA SER A 369 19.01 8.34 -1.77
C SER A 369 17.86 7.66 -1.01
N ASN A 370 16.62 8.13 -1.20
CA ASN A 370 15.44 7.53 -0.58
C ASN A 370 15.24 6.06 -1.01
N LEU A 371 15.35 5.77 -2.31
CA LEU A 371 15.17 4.42 -2.85
C LEU A 371 16.29 3.47 -2.42
N ILE A 372 17.55 3.91 -2.37
CA ILE A 372 18.65 3.10 -1.86
C ILE A 372 18.41 2.69 -0.41
N GLY A 373 17.95 3.62 0.44
CA GLY A 373 17.63 3.33 1.84
C GLY A 373 16.57 2.22 1.99
N LYS A 374 15.61 2.16 1.06
CA LYS A 374 14.57 1.13 1.01
C LYS A 374 15.02 -0.18 0.35
N PHE A 375 15.99 -0.10 -0.57
CA PHE A 375 16.38 -1.22 -1.44
C PHE A 375 17.05 -2.36 -0.68
N LEU A 376 17.99 -2.07 0.24
CA LEU A 376 18.72 -3.14 0.93
C LEU A 376 17.79 -4.02 1.80
N PRO A 377 16.92 -3.48 2.68
CA PRO A 377 15.95 -4.30 3.40
C PRO A 377 14.95 -5.00 2.46
N ALA A 378 14.57 -4.35 1.35
CA ALA A 378 13.72 -4.97 0.33
C ALA A 378 14.38 -6.19 -0.31
N MET A 379 15.69 -6.15 -0.57
CA MET A 379 16.45 -7.27 -1.11
C MET A 379 16.58 -8.42 -0.10
N PHE A 380 16.70 -8.13 1.19
CA PHE A 380 16.61 -9.15 2.23
C PHE A 380 15.24 -9.85 2.21
N CYS A 381 14.16 -9.06 2.17
CA CYS A 381 12.81 -9.61 2.01
C CYS A 381 12.68 -10.43 0.72
N ALA A 382 13.24 -9.95 -0.40
CA ALA A 382 13.22 -10.66 -1.66
C ALA A 382 13.92 -12.03 -1.56
N TRP A 383 15.05 -12.12 -0.86
CA TRP A 383 15.71 -13.38 -0.59
C TRP A 383 14.86 -14.32 0.29
N VAL A 384 14.22 -13.80 1.34
CA VAL A 384 13.29 -14.58 2.17
C VAL A 384 12.11 -15.10 1.34
N MET A 385 11.55 -14.26 0.46
CA MET A 385 10.48 -14.65 -0.46
C MET A 385 10.94 -15.77 -1.41
N TYR A 386 12.15 -15.61 -1.94
CA TYR A 386 12.81 -16.58 -2.81
C TYR A 386 12.96 -17.95 -2.14
N ASP A 387 13.69 -18.01 -1.04
CA ASP A 387 14.09 -19.29 -0.43
C ASP A 387 13.05 -19.85 0.55
N LYS A 388 12.43 -18.99 1.38
CA LYS A 388 11.56 -19.43 2.49
C LYS A 388 10.06 -19.34 2.18
N MET A 389 9.61 -18.39 1.37
CA MET A 389 8.18 -18.22 1.06
C MET A 389 7.75 -18.92 -0.24
N GLY A 390 8.65 -19.67 -0.87
CA GLY A 390 8.29 -20.67 -1.88
C GLY A 390 8.44 -20.26 -3.34
N VAL A 391 8.95 -19.06 -3.65
CA VAL A 391 9.20 -18.64 -5.04
C VAL A 391 10.23 -19.53 -5.73
N ARG A 392 11.31 -19.93 -5.04
CA ARG A 392 12.27 -20.92 -5.58
C ARG A 392 11.58 -22.24 -5.90
N ARG A 393 10.66 -22.69 -5.04
CA ARG A 393 9.95 -23.96 -5.20
C ARG A 393 8.98 -23.93 -6.38
N THR A 394 8.21 -22.85 -6.54
CA THR A 394 7.25 -22.70 -7.65
C THR A 394 7.93 -22.63 -9.01
N LEU A 395 9.12 -22.03 -9.08
CA LEU A 395 9.86 -21.82 -10.33
C LEU A 395 10.84 -22.94 -10.67
N ARG A 396 11.25 -23.78 -9.71
CA ARG A 396 12.26 -24.82 -9.96
C ARG A 396 11.75 -25.85 -10.97
N GLY A 397 12.52 -26.03 -12.05
CA GLY A 397 12.23 -26.99 -13.10
C GLY A 397 10.99 -26.63 -13.93
N LEU A 398 10.53 -25.38 -13.91
CA LEU A 398 9.37 -24.94 -14.66
C LEU A 398 9.75 -24.70 -16.13
N THR A 399 9.38 -25.63 -17.01
CA THR A 399 9.63 -25.52 -18.45
C THR A 399 8.55 -24.70 -19.19
N ALA A 400 7.45 -24.36 -18.54
CA ALA A 400 6.35 -23.56 -19.10
C ALA A 400 6.70 -22.05 -19.17
N GLN A 401 7.59 -21.66 -20.09
CA GLN A 401 8.12 -20.29 -20.15
C GLN A 401 7.08 -19.22 -20.47
N VAL A 402 6.15 -19.47 -21.40
CA VAL A 402 5.08 -18.53 -21.74
C VAL A 402 4.08 -18.42 -20.59
N GLU A 403 3.72 -19.54 -19.96
CA GLU A 403 2.82 -19.53 -18.80
C GLU A 403 3.44 -18.79 -17.61
N LYS A 404 4.73 -19.01 -17.32
CA LYS A 404 5.48 -18.28 -16.29
C LYS A 404 5.48 -16.78 -16.57
N THR A 405 5.69 -16.40 -17.83
CA THR A 405 5.74 -14.99 -18.25
C THR A 405 4.37 -14.31 -18.11
N ILE A 406 3.29 -14.96 -18.54
CA ILE A 406 1.95 -14.39 -18.46
C ILE A 406 1.44 -14.40 -17.01
N LEU A 407 1.49 -15.55 -16.34
CA LEU A 407 0.87 -15.73 -15.02
C LEU A 407 1.70 -15.10 -13.92
N TRP A 408 3.00 -15.41 -13.84
CA TRP A 408 3.83 -14.91 -12.74
C TRP A 408 4.31 -13.48 -13.01
N LEU A 409 4.99 -13.24 -14.15
CA LEU A 409 5.55 -11.91 -14.43
C LEU A 409 4.46 -10.89 -14.76
N GLY A 410 3.45 -11.27 -15.55
CA GLY A 410 2.31 -10.40 -15.85
C GLY A 410 1.58 -9.98 -14.57
N ALA A 411 1.26 -10.91 -13.67
CA ALA A 411 0.65 -10.58 -12.39
C ALA A 411 1.56 -9.74 -11.49
N CYS A 412 2.87 -9.97 -11.52
CA CYS A 412 3.83 -9.14 -10.80
C CYS A 412 3.81 -7.68 -11.28
N TRP A 413 3.79 -7.44 -12.58
CA TRP A 413 3.60 -6.09 -13.12
C TRP A 413 2.24 -5.49 -12.76
N VAL A 414 1.15 -6.29 -12.78
CA VAL A 414 -0.17 -5.84 -12.33
C VAL A 414 -0.13 -5.37 -10.87
N GLY A 415 0.47 -6.15 -9.96
CA GLY A 415 0.60 -5.76 -8.55
C GLY A 415 1.56 -4.58 -8.34
N ALA A 416 2.64 -4.51 -9.11
CA ALA A 416 3.61 -3.41 -9.06
C ALA A 416 3.02 -2.06 -9.53
N MET A 417 1.97 -2.13 -10.36
CA MET A 417 1.25 -0.99 -10.93
C MET A 417 -0.13 -0.78 -10.29
N GLU A 418 -0.33 -1.20 -9.03
CA GLU A 418 -1.65 -1.20 -8.35
C GLU A 418 -2.41 0.12 -8.43
N ASN A 419 -1.68 1.24 -8.40
CA ASN A 419 -2.27 2.58 -8.49
C ASN A 419 -2.94 2.87 -9.85
N TYR A 420 -2.65 2.07 -10.88
CA TYR A 420 -3.32 2.11 -12.19
C TYR A 420 -4.20 0.90 -12.45
N THR A 421 -3.77 -0.29 -11.99
CA THR A 421 -4.40 -1.55 -12.34
C THR A 421 -5.48 -1.97 -11.36
N LEU A 422 -5.45 -1.49 -10.11
CA LEU A 422 -6.40 -1.84 -9.05
C LEU A 422 -7.18 -0.62 -8.52
N SER A 423 -6.87 0.59 -8.98
CA SER A 423 -7.53 1.83 -8.55
C SER A 423 -8.99 1.95 -8.96
N PHE A 424 -9.45 1.13 -9.91
CA PHE A 424 -10.86 1.06 -10.31
C PHE A 424 -11.73 0.40 -9.22
N ILE A 425 -11.14 -0.33 -8.28
CA ILE A 425 -11.87 -0.96 -7.18
C ILE A 425 -12.25 0.15 -6.19
N PRO A 426 -13.55 0.43 -5.95
CA PRO A 426 -14.01 1.56 -5.14
C PRO A 426 -13.87 1.24 -3.63
N ILE A 427 -12.65 0.97 -3.17
CA ILE A 427 -12.34 0.70 -1.76
C ILE A 427 -11.05 1.44 -1.42
N GLN A 428 -11.18 2.68 -0.96
CA GLN A 428 -10.03 3.46 -0.50
C GLN A 428 -9.68 3.14 0.96
N ARG A 429 -10.68 2.84 1.78
CA ARG A 429 -10.54 2.54 3.22
C ARG A 429 -11.60 1.52 3.66
N LEU A 430 -11.19 0.59 4.53
CA LEU A 430 -12.08 -0.44 5.10
C LEU A 430 -12.79 0.05 6.37
N ASN A 431 -13.26 1.30 6.38
CA ASN A 431 -14.08 1.83 7.46
C ASN A 431 -15.56 1.83 7.05
N LYS A 432 -16.46 1.58 8.00
CA LYS A 432 -17.91 1.61 7.76
C LYS A 432 -18.35 2.92 7.11
N HIS A 433 -17.80 4.05 7.55
CA HIS A 433 -18.12 5.36 6.99
C HIS A 433 -17.77 5.47 5.50
N ASP A 434 -16.56 5.05 5.11
CA ASP A 434 -16.08 5.13 3.73
C ASP A 434 -16.85 4.17 2.80
N LEU A 435 -17.17 2.97 3.28
CA LEU A 435 -17.95 1.98 2.53
C LEU A 435 -19.38 2.43 2.23
N ASP A 436 -19.95 3.27 3.11
CA ASP A 436 -21.31 3.78 2.97
C ASP A 436 -21.40 4.97 2.00
N GLN A 437 -20.31 5.73 1.87
CA GLN A 437 -20.25 6.93 1.04
C GLN A 437 -19.74 6.66 -0.38
N GLN A 438 -18.92 5.62 -0.57
CA GLN A 438 -18.41 5.26 -1.89
C GLN A 438 -19.40 4.37 -2.65
N PRO A 439 -19.94 4.82 -3.79
CA PRO A 439 -20.86 4.02 -4.58
C PRO A 439 -20.17 2.75 -5.08
N GLY A 440 -20.80 1.59 -4.84
CA GLY A 440 -20.27 0.28 -5.25
C GLY A 440 -19.26 -0.36 -4.31
N ALA A 441 -18.78 0.33 -3.26
CA ALA A 441 -17.76 -0.18 -2.34
C ALA A 441 -18.18 -1.46 -1.60
N ARG A 442 -19.41 -1.50 -1.07
CA ARG A 442 -19.96 -2.68 -0.37
C ARG A 442 -20.06 -3.91 -1.29
N ALA A 443 -20.48 -3.71 -2.54
CA ALA A 443 -20.59 -4.79 -3.52
C ALA A 443 -19.20 -5.32 -3.93
N ALA A 444 -18.26 -4.41 -4.20
CA ALA A 444 -16.87 -4.77 -4.49
C ALA A 444 -16.24 -5.56 -3.34
N LEU A 445 -16.44 -5.13 -2.09
CA LEU A 445 -15.93 -5.81 -0.90
C LEU A 445 -16.52 -7.22 -0.77
N ALA A 446 -17.83 -7.39 -0.95
CA ALA A 446 -18.48 -8.70 -0.90
C ALA A 446 -17.92 -9.67 -1.97
N MET A 447 -17.72 -9.17 -3.19
CA MET A 447 -17.13 -9.97 -4.29
C MET A 447 -15.68 -10.37 -4.00
N ILE A 448 -14.87 -9.45 -3.45
CA ILE A 448 -13.49 -9.75 -3.06
C ILE A 448 -13.45 -10.82 -1.95
N ILE A 449 -14.31 -10.71 -0.94
CA ILE A 449 -14.39 -11.70 0.15
C ILE A 449 -14.76 -13.08 -0.40
N LEU A 450 -15.78 -13.15 -1.28
CA LEU A 450 -16.19 -14.41 -1.91
C LEU A 450 -15.06 -15.02 -2.74
N LEU A 451 -14.36 -14.21 -3.53
CA LEU A 451 -13.20 -14.63 -4.31
C LEU A 451 -12.07 -15.15 -3.41
N LEU A 452 -11.76 -14.45 -2.31
CA LEU A 452 -10.74 -14.90 -1.35
C LEU A 452 -11.12 -16.22 -0.68
N ILE A 453 -12.39 -16.44 -0.35
CA ILE A 453 -12.86 -17.73 0.20
C ILE A 453 -12.60 -18.86 -0.80
N VAL A 454 -12.91 -18.65 -2.09
CA VAL A 454 -12.65 -19.64 -3.15
C VAL A 454 -11.15 -19.91 -3.27
N ILE A 455 -10.33 -18.86 -3.31
CA ILE A 455 -8.86 -18.98 -3.39
C ILE A 455 -8.31 -19.74 -2.20
N ILE A 456 -8.69 -19.38 -0.97
CA ILE A 456 -8.22 -20.04 0.26
C ILE A 456 -8.64 -21.50 0.27
N SER A 457 -9.90 -21.80 -0.08
CA SER A 457 -10.40 -23.18 -0.12
C SER A 457 -9.63 -24.04 -1.11
N MET A 458 -9.32 -23.49 -2.29
CA MET A 458 -8.50 -24.13 -3.31
C MET A 458 -7.06 -24.36 -2.83
N GLN A 459 -6.43 -23.35 -2.21
CA GLN A 459 -5.07 -23.47 -1.68
C GLN A 459 -4.98 -24.50 -0.55
N VAL A 460 -5.96 -24.52 0.36
CA VAL A 460 -6.07 -25.54 1.43
C VAL A 460 -6.16 -26.94 0.84
N TRP A 461 -6.95 -27.13 -0.22
CA TRP A 461 -7.06 -28.41 -0.90
C TRP A 461 -5.71 -28.84 -1.51
N PHE A 462 -5.02 -27.96 -2.24
CA PHE A 462 -3.70 -28.28 -2.81
C PHE A 462 -2.64 -28.59 -1.74
N PHE A 463 -2.55 -27.79 -0.67
CA PHE A 463 -1.60 -28.07 0.42
C PHE A 463 -1.87 -29.40 1.12
N ARG A 464 -3.15 -29.81 1.18
CA ARG A 464 -3.53 -31.12 1.68
C ARG A 464 -3.02 -32.22 0.77
N GLN A 465 -3.14 -32.09 -0.56
CA GLN A 465 -2.65 -33.11 -1.49
C GLN A 465 -1.13 -33.28 -1.41
N GLU A 466 -0.39 -32.20 -1.17
CA GLU A 466 1.06 -32.26 -0.95
C GLU A 466 1.47 -32.71 0.47
N GLY A 467 0.52 -32.96 1.37
CA GLY A 467 0.80 -33.32 2.77
C GLY A 467 1.42 -32.21 3.62
N ARG A 468 1.37 -30.95 3.15
CA ARG A 468 2.00 -29.78 3.82
C ARG A 468 1.01 -28.91 4.60
N LEU A 469 -0.29 -29.18 4.52
CA LEU A 469 -1.34 -28.34 5.11
C LEU A 469 -1.11 -28.02 6.59
N ILE A 470 -0.80 -29.02 7.43
CA ILE A 470 -0.62 -28.81 8.88
C ILE A 470 0.53 -27.83 9.17
N LYS A 471 1.63 -27.91 8.41
CA LYS A 471 2.77 -27.00 8.59
C LYS A 471 2.37 -25.55 8.33
N TYR A 472 1.59 -25.30 7.27
CA TYR A 472 1.12 -23.96 6.95
C TYR A 472 0.00 -23.49 7.89
N LEU A 473 -0.90 -24.37 8.34
CA LEU A 473 -1.88 -24.02 9.36
C LEU A 473 -1.21 -23.55 10.66
N LYS A 474 -0.08 -24.16 11.07
CA LYS A 474 0.71 -23.68 12.21
C LYS A 474 1.31 -22.29 11.96
N LEU A 475 1.86 -22.05 10.78
CA LEU A 475 2.38 -20.73 10.40
C LEU A 475 1.29 -19.65 10.40
N TYR A 476 0.14 -19.93 9.80
CA TYR A 476 -0.98 -19.00 9.76
C TYR A 476 -1.64 -18.81 11.13
N ALA A 477 -1.64 -19.84 11.99
CA ALA A 477 -2.04 -19.67 13.38
C ALA A 477 -1.12 -18.70 14.13
N LEU A 478 0.20 -18.73 13.86
CA LEU A 478 1.14 -17.76 14.40
C LEU A 478 0.85 -16.35 13.88
N PHE A 479 0.64 -16.18 12.57
CA PHE A 479 0.27 -14.87 12.00
C PHE A 479 -1.03 -14.31 12.60
N VAL A 480 -2.07 -15.14 12.72
CA VAL A 480 -3.33 -14.76 13.35
C VAL A 480 -3.11 -14.41 14.83
N GLY A 481 -2.32 -15.20 15.56
CA GLY A 481 -1.95 -14.89 16.94
C GLY A 481 -1.24 -13.54 17.08
N SER A 482 -0.27 -13.25 16.23
CA SER A 482 0.41 -11.94 16.18
C SER A 482 -0.56 -10.79 15.90
N ILE A 483 -1.48 -10.96 14.94
CA ILE A 483 -2.52 -9.96 14.63
C ILE A 483 -3.46 -9.75 15.82
N LEU A 484 -3.89 -10.82 16.50
CA LEU A 484 -4.76 -10.74 17.67
C LEU A 484 -4.05 -10.02 18.83
N ILE A 485 -2.76 -10.30 19.06
CA ILE A 485 -1.96 -9.56 20.04
C ILE A 485 -1.90 -8.08 19.66
N SER A 486 -1.58 -7.76 18.40
CA SER A 486 -1.55 -6.39 17.88
C SER A 486 -2.87 -5.63 18.06
N LEU A 487 -4.02 -6.30 17.98
CA LEU A 487 -5.34 -5.70 18.19
C LEU A 487 -5.67 -5.38 19.66
N VAL A 488 -4.97 -6.00 20.61
CA VAL A 488 -5.21 -5.84 22.05
C VAL A 488 -4.30 -4.78 22.68
N ILE A 489 -3.25 -4.34 21.99
CA ILE A 489 -2.33 -3.32 22.51
C ILE A 489 -3.06 -1.97 22.60
N PRO A 490 -3.15 -1.35 23.79
CA PRO A 490 -3.87 -0.08 23.96
C PRO A 490 -3.18 1.06 23.21
N LYS A 491 -3.98 2.04 22.77
CA LYS A 491 -3.54 3.26 22.03
C LYS A 491 -2.90 3.02 20.66
N LEU A 492 -2.73 1.76 20.24
CA LEU A 492 -2.27 1.40 18.90
C LEU A 492 -3.41 0.82 18.09
N SER A 493 -3.32 1.04 16.79
CA SER A 493 -4.29 0.62 15.81
C SER A 493 -3.58 -0.16 14.70
N LEU A 494 -4.18 -1.30 14.33
CA LEU A 494 -3.61 -2.19 13.33
C LEU A 494 -3.87 -1.64 11.93
N ARG A 495 -2.81 -1.31 11.20
CA ARG A 495 -2.88 -0.94 9.78
C ARG A 495 -2.07 -1.92 8.93
N LEU A 496 -2.79 -2.80 8.25
CA LEU A 496 -2.18 -3.74 7.31
C LEU A 496 -2.02 -3.07 5.94
N HIS A 497 -0.83 -2.52 5.71
CA HIS A 497 -0.38 -2.10 4.38
C HIS A 497 -0.33 -3.30 3.42
N HIS A 498 -0.55 -3.06 2.13
CA HIS A 498 -0.57 -4.11 1.10
C HIS A 498 0.76 -4.87 0.99
N TYR A 499 1.90 -4.26 1.33
CA TYR A 499 3.17 -4.98 1.39
C TYR A 499 3.21 -6.01 2.54
N ILE A 500 2.55 -5.73 3.69
CA ILE A 500 2.43 -6.67 4.80
C ILE A 500 1.48 -7.80 4.40
N LEU A 501 0.35 -7.46 3.78
CA LEU A 501 -0.57 -8.47 3.23
C LEU A 501 0.14 -9.40 2.25
N ALA A 502 1.01 -8.85 1.39
CA ALA A 502 1.85 -9.65 0.51
C ALA A 502 2.71 -10.65 1.30
N LEU A 503 3.45 -10.19 2.32
CA LEU A 503 4.29 -11.06 3.15
C LEU A 503 3.50 -12.16 3.89
N LEU A 504 2.31 -11.84 4.38
CA LEU A 504 1.45 -12.80 5.09
C LEU A 504 0.86 -13.86 4.15
N LEU A 505 0.50 -13.48 2.92
CA LEU A 505 -0.19 -14.36 1.97
C LEU A 505 0.78 -15.16 1.07
N LEU A 506 2.00 -14.65 0.83
CA LEU A 506 2.95 -15.29 -0.09
C LEU A 506 3.28 -16.74 0.26
N PRO A 507 3.51 -17.15 1.53
CA PRO A 507 3.76 -18.55 1.88
C PRO A 507 2.65 -19.50 1.41
N GLY A 508 1.41 -19.02 1.38
CA GLY A 508 0.22 -19.73 0.91
C GLY A 508 0.19 -19.99 -0.60
N THR A 509 1.15 -19.46 -1.37
CA THR A 509 1.26 -19.65 -2.82
C THR A 509 2.46 -20.53 -3.20
N SER A 510 3.07 -21.24 -2.24
CA SER A 510 4.31 -22.02 -2.41
C SER A 510 4.15 -23.39 -3.12
N MET A 511 3.21 -23.49 -4.07
CA MET A 511 2.92 -24.72 -4.84
C MET A 511 3.04 -24.43 -6.32
N GLN A 512 3.59 -25.37 -7.10
CA GLN A 512 3.74 -25.21 -8.55
C GLN A 512 2.41 -25.55 -9.25
N THR A 513 1.42 -24.68 -9.06
CA THR A 513 0.12 -24.69 -9.75
C THR A 513 -0.06 -23.35 -10.47
N ARG A 514 -0.86 -23.31 -11.54
CA ARG A 514 -1.12 -22.08 -12.31
C ARG A 514 -1.70 -20.95 -11.45
N PRO A 515 -2.72 -21.17 -10.59
CA PRO A 515 -3.22 -20.12 -9.71
C PRO A 515 -2.15 -19.61 -8.74
N SER A 516 -1.33 -20.51 -8.19
CA SER A 516 -0.25 -20.09 -7.29
C SER A 516 0.82 -19.26 -7.99
N LEU A 517 1.14 -19.52 -9.26
CA LEU A 517 2.01 -18.61 -10.04
C LEU A 517 1.42 -17.20 -10.16
N LEU A 518 0.12 -17.11 -10.49
CA LEU A 518 -0.60 -15.84 -10.62
C LEU A 518 -0.59 -15.07 -9.30
N PHE A 519 -1.01 -15.71 -8.20
CA PHE A 519 -1.09 -15.06 -6.89
C PHE A 519 0.30 -14.68 -6.37
N GLN A 520 1.31 -15.55 -6.56
CA GLN A 520 2.67 -15.27 -6.12
C GLN A 520 3.24 -14.06 -6.84
N GLY A 521 3.07 -13.98 -8.17
CA GLY A 521 3.44 -12.81 -8.95
C GLY A 521 2.77 -11.55 -8.43
N LEU A 522 1.44 -11.56 -8.32
CA LEU A 522 0.65 -10.42 -7.83
C LEU A 522 1.12 -9.92 -6.46
N LEU A 523 1.35 -10.82 -5.50
CA LEU A 523 1.79 -10.48 -4.15
C LEU A 523 3.21 -9.91 -4.13
N VAL A 524 4.14 -10.46 -4.92
CA VAL A 524 5.48 -9.86 -5.06
C VAL A 524 5.40 -8.46 -5.66
N GLY A 525 4.55 -8.27 -6.67
CA GLY A 525 4.27 -6.95 -7.25
C GLY A 525 3.73 -5.95 -6.22
N LEU A 526 2.71 -6.34 -5.44
CA LEU A 526 2.14 -5.50 -4.38
C LEU A 526 3.16 -5.14 -3.31
N PHE A 527 4.04 -6.08 -2.93
CA PHE A 527 5.15 -5.79 -2.04
C PHE A 527 6.07 -4.72 -2.62
N ILE A 528 6.50 -4.88 -3.88
CA ILE A 528 7.37 -3.91 -4.55
C ILE A 528 6.70 -2.53 -4.61
N ALA A 529 5.42 -2.46 -5.00
CA ALA A 529 4.66 -1.21 -5.05
C ALA A 529 4.62 -0.50 -3.69
N GLY A 530 4.34 -1.25 -2.62
CA GLY A 530 4.29 -0.71 -1.27
C GLY A 530 5.64 -0.17 -0.79
N ILE A 531 6.70 -0.96 -0.90
CA ILE A 531 8.01 -0.56 -0.38
C ILE A 531 8.66 0.54 -1.23
N ALA A 532 8.58 0.48 -2.56
CA ALA A 532 9.23 1.47 -3.41
C ALA A 532 8.68 2.88 -3.16
N ARG A 533 7.35 3.02 -3.02
CA ARG A 533 6.70 4.30 -2.74
C ARG A 533 6.76 4.67 -1.26
N TRP A 534 6.18 3.86 -0.40
CA TRP A 534 5.93 4.22 1.01
C TRP A 534 7.09 3.82 1.91
N GLY A 535 7.70 2.66 1.64
CA GLY A 535 8.74 2.10 2.50
C GLY A 535 8.16 1.10 3.49
N PHE A 536 8.87 0.88 4.60
CA PHE A 536 8.49 -0.07 5.64
C PHE A 536 7.66 0.62 6.72
N ASP A 537 6.48 1.12 6.34
CA ASP A 537 5.57 1.79 7.28
C ASP A 537 5.11 0.83 8.39
N PRO A 538 5.02 1.31 9.64
CA PRO A 538 4.73 0.44 10.77
C PRO A 538 3.35 -0.25 10.67
N VAL A 539 3.29 -1.48 11.16
CA VAL A 539 2.07 -2.31 11.23
C VAL A 539 1.08 -1.79 12.28
N LEU A 540 1.62 -1.18 13.33
CA LEU A 540 0.90 -0.57 14.45
C LEU A 540 1.18 0.93 14.45
N GLN A 541 0.13 1.73 14.35
CA GLN A 541 0.20 3.19 14.36
C GLN A 541 -0.68 3.74 15.48
N THR A 542 -0.37 4.95 15.97
CA THR A 542 -1.28 5.59 16.93
C THR A 542 -2.57 5.99 16.24
N SER A 543 -3.64 6.14 17.03
CA SER A 543 -4.92 6.61 16.45
C SER A 543 -4.78 8.01 15.85
N GLU A 544 -3.92 8.86 16.41
CA GLU A 544 -3.59 10.20 15.90
C GLU A 544 -2.86 10.13 14.54
N GLU A 545 -1.85 9.27 14.40
CA GLU A 545 -1.13 9.06 13.13
C GLU A 545 -2.05 8.52 12.02
N LEU A 546 -2.99 7.64 12.36
CA LEU A 546 -3.99 7.12 11.41
C LEU A 546 -5.01 8.16 11.01
N GLN A 547 -5.38 9.02 11.94
CA GLN A 547 -6.38 10.06 11.72
C GLN A 547 -5.84 11.09 10.73
N GLY A 548 -4.55 11.44 10.82
CA GLY A 548 -3.93 12.45 9.95
C GLY A 548 -4.71 13.76 10.04
N ASP A 549 -5.19 14.27 8.90
CA ASP A 549 -6.04 15.46 8.85
C ASP A 549 -7.56 15.16 8.91
N ALA A 550 -7.95 13.93 9.24
CA ALA A 550 -9.34 13.62 9.54
C ALA A 550 -9.74 14.26 10.87
N GLN A 551 -11.04 14.47 11.05
CA GLN A 551 -11.51 15.16 12.24
C GLN A 551 -11.40 14.31 13.50
N LYS A 552 -11.01 14.97 14.59
CA LYS A 552 -10.65 14.42 15.90
C LYS A 552 -11.84 13.94 16.72
N GLY A 553 -13.04 14.48 16.48
CA GLY A 553 -14.22 14.26 17.32
C GLY A 553 -14.17 15.04 18.62
N THR A 554 -13.43 16.14 18.65
CA THR A 554 -13.27 16.99 19.83
C THR A 554 -14.54 17.78 20.12
N ARG A 555 -14.66 18.25 21.38
CA ARG A 555 -15.76 19.11 21.80
C ARG A 555 -15.71 20.42 21.01
N LEU A 556 -16.87 20.94 20.64
CA LEU A 556 -16.98 22.18 19.86
C LEU A 556 -17.35 23.35 20.78
N PRO A 557 -16.78 24.55 20.55
CA PRO A 557 -17.21 25.76 21.23
C PRO A 557 -18.68 26.08 20.97
N VAL A 558 -19.40 26.50 22.02
CA VAL A 558 -20.75 27.05 21.89
C VAL A 558 -20.64 28.56 21.85
N ILE A 559 -20.89 29.13 20.67
CA ILE A 559 -20.79 30.57 20.45
C ILE A 559 -22.19 31.20 20.51
N PRO A 560 -22.45 32.12 21.45
CA PRO A 560 -23.65 32.95 21.49
C PRO A 560 -23.84 33.79 20.21
N THR A 561 -25.01 34.39 20.05
CA THR A 561 -25.25 35.33 18.96
C THR A 561 -24.28 36.52 19.08
N PRO A 562 -23.54 36.87 18.01
CA PRO A 562 -22.60 37.99 18.05
C PRO A 562 -23.33 39.33 18.12
N VAL A 563 -22.61 40.35 18.58
CA VAL A 563 -23.04 41.75 18.50
C VAL A 563 -22.50 42.33 17.20
N ILE A 564 -23.37 42.93 16.38
CA ILE A 564 -23.01 43.51 15.08
C ILE A 564 -23.29 45.00 15.12
N ASP A 565 -22.26 45.79 14.83
CA ASP A 565 -22.37 47.24 14.66
C ASP A 565 -22.09 47.55 13.18
N LEU A 566 -23.11 47.99 12.44
CA LEU A 566 -22.99 48.31 11.03
C LEU A 566 -22.47 49.73 10.82
N ALA A 567 -21.63 49.88 9.80
CA ALA A 567 -21.11 51.17 9.34
C ALA A 567 -22.25 52.13 8.96
N ASN A 568 -22.22 53.35 9.49
CA ASN A 568 -23.13 54.45 9.16
C ASN A 568 -22.38 55.59 8.43
N SER A 569 -23.04 56.71 8.14
CA SER A 569 -22.42 57.84 7.39
C SER A 569 -21.15 58.43 8.00
N THR A 570 -20.85 58.16 9.28
CA THR A 570 -19.66 58.63 10.00
C THR A 570 -18.60 57.54 10.23
N ASP A 571 -18.96 56.26 10.13
CA ASP A 571 -18.09 55.12 10.47
C ASP A 571 -17.88 54.25 9.23
N THR A 572 -16.63 54.04 8.82
CA THR A 572 -16.30 53.36 7.56
C THR A 572 -16.14 51.85 7.68
N LEU A 573 -16.30 51.31 8.90
CA LEU A 573 -16.07 49.90 9.22
C LEU A 573 -17.28 49.32 9.95
N SER A 574 -17.83 48.22 9.44
CA SER A 574 -18.78 47.41 10.20
C SER A 574 -18.01 46.43 11.08
N THR A 575 -18.49 46.14 12.28
CA THR A 575 -17.83 45.21 13.20
C THR A 575 -18.77 44.08 13.61
N ILE A 576 -18.20 42.92 13.86
CA ILE A 576 -18.89 41.77 14.46
C ILE A 576 -18.06 41.27 15.63
N THR A 577 -18.70 41.15 16.80
CA THR A 577 -18.05 40.78 18.05
C THR A 577 -18.57 39.45 18.54
N PHE A 578 -17.67 38.48 18.66
CA PHE A 578 -17.94 37.18 19.26
C PHE A 578 -17.41 37.14 20.70
N LYS A 579 -18.21 36.57 21.59
CA LYS A 579 -17.82 36.25 22.98
C LYS A 579 -18.03 34.76 23.18
N TRP A 580 -17.31 34.16 24.11
CA TRP A 580 -17.45 32.75 24.46
C TRP A 580 -17.31 32.57 25.96
N GLU A 581 -17.91 31.50 26.46
CA GLU A 581 -17.73 31.07 27.85
C GLU A 581 -16.52 30.13 27.94
N GLU A 582 -15.78 30.26 29.02
CA GLU A 582 -14.66 29.35 29.33
C GLU A 582 -15.21 27.94 29.60
N PRO A 583 -14.58 26.89 29.04
CA PRO A 583 -15.03 25.52 29.27
C PRO A 583 -14.90 25.15 30.76
N PRO A 584 -15.92 24.53 31.38
CA PRO A 584 -15.95 24.29 32.83
C PRO A 584 -14.80 23.41 33.37
N ASP A 585 -14.15 22.62 32.52
CA ASP A 585 -13.30 21.50 32.95
C ASP A 585 -11.78 21.69 32.72
N GLN A 586 -11.29 22.90 32.38
CA GLN A 586 -9.86 23.15 32.02
C GLN A 586 -9.25 22.14 31.02
N MET A 587 -10.08 21.42 30.26
CA MET A 587 -9.63 20.38 29.33
C MET A 587 -9.01 20.93 28.04
N PHE A 588 -9.07 22.24 27.84
CA PHE A 588 -8.59 22.92 26.64
C PHE A 588 -7.77 24.12 27.06
N ASP A 589 -6.69 24.37 26.31
CA ASP A 589 -5.75 25.44 26.60
C ASP A 589 -6.17 26.75 25.95
N GLY A 590 -7.08 26.74 24.96
CA GLY A 590 -7.49 27.95 24.26
C GLY A 590 -8.60 27.80 23.23
N ILE A 591 -8.78 28.85 22.42
CA ILE A 591 -9.71 28.92 21.30
C ILE A 591 -9.01 29.45 20.04
N SER A 592 -9.38 28.89 18.88
CA SER A 592 -8.96 29.34 17.56
C SER A 592 -10.17 29.67 16.69
N ILE A 593 -10.05 30.74 15.89
CA ILE A 593 -11.11 31.24 15.02
C ILE A 593 -10.60 31.36 13.58
N LEU A 594 -11.35 30.76 12.65
CA LEU A 594 -11.16 30.93 11.21
C LEU A 594 -12.15 31.96 10.67
N VAL A 595 -11.67 32.81 9.78
CA VAL A 595 -12.49 33.67 8.91
C VAL A 595 -12.14 33.35 7.47
N ASN A 596 -13.13 32.93 6.67
CA ASN A 596 -12.96 32.51 5.28
C ASN A 596 -11.89 31.42 5.11
N ASP A 597 -11.92 30.40 5.97
CA ASP A 597 -10.98 29.28 6.01
C ASP A 597 -9.51 29.67 6.31
N VAL A 598 -9.29 30.88 6.85
CA VAL A 598 -7.98 31.37 7.32
C VAL A 598 -8.01 31.58 8.82
N GLU A 599 -7.00 31.08 9.54
CA GLU A 599 -6.87 31.32 10.97
C GLU A 599 -6.53 32.79 11.23
N ARG A 600 -7.40 33.49 11.97
CA ARG A 600 -7.24 34.93 12.26
C ARG A 600 -6.97 35.23 13.71
N PHE A 601 -7.24 34.28 14.60
CA PHE A 601 -7.20 34.54 16.03
C PHE A 601 -6.93 33.27 16.82
N ARG A 602 -6.12 33.42 17.86
CA ARG A 602 -5.88 32.44 18.92
C ARG A 602 -5.89 33.17 20.26
N SER A 603 -6.46 32.55 21.28
CA SER A 603 -6.30 33.01 22.66
C SER A 603 -6.25 31.81 23.58
N TYR A 604 -5.38 31.86 24.59
CA TYR A 604 -5.18 30.81 25.57
C TYR A 604 -5.88 31.17 26.88
N PHE A 605 -6.58 30.20 27.45
CA PHE A 605 -7.35 30.40 28.67
C PHE A 605 -6.41 30.44 29.88
N GLY A 606 -6.56 31.46 30.73
CA GLY A 606 -5.74 31.61 31.95
C GLY A 606 -4.44 32.39 31.76
N ASP A 607 -4.05 32.72 30.53
CA ASP A 607 -2.89 33.57 30.26
C ASP A 607 -3.18 35.05 30.62
N GLU A 608 -2.14 35.82 30.94
CA GLU A 608 -2.28 37.24 31.33
C GLU A 608 -2.87 38.10 30.21
N ASP A 609 -2.60 37.75 28.96
CA ASP A 609 -3.09 38.38 27.74
C ASP A 609 -4.33 37.70 27.16
N GLN A 610 -5.02 36.86 27.94
CA GLN A 610 -6.25 36.20 27.51
C GLN A 610 -7.29 37.23 27.05
N GLU A 611 -7.69 37.11 25.78
CA GLU A 611 -8.81 37.84 25.21
C GLU A 611 -10.09 37.00 25.34
N ARG A 612 -11.16 37.62 25.85
CA ARG A 612 -12.47 36.97 26.03
C ARG A 612 -13.47 37.27 24.91
N SER A 613 -13.03 38.02 23.92
CA SER A 613 -13.85 38.42 22.79
C SER A 613 -12.99 38.59 21.55
N PHE A 614 -13.56 38.27 20.40
CA PHE A 614 -12.95 38.52 19.10
C PHE A 614 -13.78 39.53 18.33
N VAL A 615 -13.16 40.64 17.93
CA VAL A 615 -13.79 41.70 17.13
C VAL A 615 -13.24 41.64 15.72
N TRP A 616 -14.09 41.27 14.76
CA TRP A 616 -13.75 41.31 13.34
C TRP A 616 -14.31 42.55 12.68
N LYS A 617 -13.53 43.17 11.78
CA LYS A 617 -13.88 44.42 11.10
C LYS A 617 -14.01 44.18 9.60
N ARG A 618 -15.13 44.60 9.03
CA ARG A 618 -15.39 44.56 7.58
C ARG A 618 -15.29 45.96 7.00
N ASN A 619 -14.45 46.09 5.97
CA ASN A 619 -14.31 47.32 5.20
C ASN A 619 -15.47 47.48 4.20
N ASN A 620 -15.87 48.71 3.90
CA ASN A 620 -16.88 49.04 2.90
C ASN A 620 -16.63 48.42 1.51
N THR A 621 -15.38 48.14 1.15
CA THR A 621 -15.02 47.46 -0.12
C THR A 621 -15.36 45.97 -0.15
N LEU A 622 -15.74 45.39 0.99
CA LEU A 622 -16.06 43.97 1.17
C LEU A 622 -17.52 43.76 1.61
N VAL A 623 -18.34 44.82 1.64
CA VAL A 623 -19.73 44.76 2.12
C VAL A 623 -20.56 43.76 1.31
N ASP A 624 -20.33 43.67 0.00
CA ASP A 624 -21.08 42.78 -0.89
C ASP A 624 -20.68 41.29 -0.77
N LEU A 625 -19.72 40.94 0.09
CA LEU A 625 -19.22 39.57 0.23
C LEU A 625 -19.63 38.99 1.60
N PRO A 626 -20.13 37.73 1.63
CA PRO A 626 -20.30 37.02 2.89
C PRO A 626 -18.95 36.66 3.52
N GLU A 627 -18.90 36.59 4.85
CA GLU A 627 -17.73 36.11 5.60
C GLU A 627 -18.11 34.90 6.46
N TYR A 628 -17.28 33.85 6.40
CA TYR A 628 -17.56 32.57 7.04
C TYR A 628 -16.69 32.37 8.28
N PHE A 629 -17.32 32.17 9.44
CA PHE A 629 -16.66 32.04 10.74
C PHE A 629 -16.73 30.61 11.27
N ARG A 630 -15.61 30.08 11.76
CA ARG A 630 -15.53 28.75 12.39
C ARG A 630 -14.71 28.83 13.67
N PHE A 631 -15.06 28.01 14.65
CA PHE A 631 -14.47 28.04 15.99
C PHE A 631 -14.00 26.65 16.39
N ALA A 632 -12.85 26.55 17.04
CA ALA A 632 -12.33 25.31 17.62
C ALA A 632 -11.70 25.60 18.98
N TYR A 633 -11.76 24.63 19.89
CA TYR A 633 -10.89 24.64 21.07
C TYR A 633 -9.46 24.21 20.69
N MET A 634 -8.49 24.55 21.54
CA MET A 634 -7.08 24.23 21.37
C MET A 634 -6.56 23.33 22.49
N ASP A 635 -5.56 22.51 22.16
CA ASP A 635 -4.74 21.71 23.07
C ASP A 635 -3.27 21.98 22.70
N GLY A 636 -2.57 22.69 23.57
CA GLY A 636 -1.32 23.38 23.25
C GLY A 636 -1.45 24.24 22.00
N SER A 637 -0.52 24.09 21.05
CA SER A 637 -0.51 24.82 19.78
C SER A 637 -1.51 24.29 18.74
N ASP A 638 -2.14 23.15 19.00
CA ASP A 638 -2.95 22.42 18.02
C ASP A 638 -4.44 22.71 18.18
N SER A 639 -5.08 23.01 17.04
CA SER A 639 -6.53 23.15 17.00
C SER A 639 -7.25 21.80 17.02
N GLY A 640 -8.42 21.79 17.67
CA GLY A 640 -9.42 20.74 17.59
C GLY A 640 -10.24 20.81 16.31
N ASP A 641 -11.44 20.23 16.33
CA ASP A 641 -12.37 20.26 15.22
C ASP A 641 -13.07 21.61 15.15
N TYR A 642 -13.09 22.20 13.97
CA TYR A 642 -13.83 23.44 13.73
C TYR A 642 -15.32 23.19 13.60
N THR A 643 -16.13 24.06 14.20
CA THR A 643 -17.58 24.13 13.95
C THR A 643 -17.89 24.33 12.46
N LYS A 644 -19.12 24.02 12.06
CA LYS A 644 -19.62 24.48 10.75
C LYS A 644 -19.55 26.00 10.65
N ALA A 645 -19.47 26.50 9.42
CA ALA A 645 -19.48 27.95 9.18
C ALA A 645 -20.77 28.57 9.72
N GLY A 646 -20.62 29.61 10.54
CA GLY A 646 -21.61 30.67 10.64
C GLY A 646 -21.29 31.74 9.59
N THR A 647 -22.30 32.43 9.09
CA THR A 647 -22.14 33.35 7.97
C THR A 647 -22.54 34.74 8.40
N TRP A 648 -21.63 35.70 8.27
CA TRP A 648 -21.99 37.11 8.28
C TRP A 648 -22.27 37.53 6.84
N THR A 649 -23.55 37.76 6.52
CA THR A 649 -24.00 37.95 5.14
C THR A 649 -23.56 39.31 4.57
N ALA A 650 -23.68 39.46 3.25
CA ALA A 650 -23.47 40.74 2.58
C ALA A 650 -24.39 41.85 3.15
N ASP A 651 -25.63 41.50 3.49
CA ASP A 651 -26.62 42.40 4.10
C ASP A 651 -26.31 42.75 5.57
N GLY A 652 -25.24 42.22 6.14
CA GLY A 652 -24.83 42.49 7.52
C GLY A 652 -25.52 41.62 8.57
N GLU A 653 -26.29 40.61 8.18
CA GLU A 653 -27.01 39.71 9.09
C GLU A 653 -26.16 38.50 9.51
N TRP A 654 -26.40 37.98 10.72
CA TRP A 654 -25.75 36.76 11.20
C TRP A 654 -26.62 35.53 10.96
N GLN A 655 -26.11 34.59 10.15
CA GLN A 655 -26.65 33.24 10.04
C GLN A 655 -25.88 32.30 10.96
N LYS A 656 -26.61 31.74 11.94
CA LYS A 656 -26.02 30.84 12.94
C LYS A 656 -25.46 29.56 12.30
N MET A 657 -24.29 29.16 12.79
CA MET A 657 -23.66 27.90 12.40
C MET A 657 -24.56 26.68 12.63
N LYS A 658 -24.53 25.75 11.68
CA LYS A 658 -25.22 24.45 11.80
C LYS A 658 -24.55 23.59 12.88
N SER A 659 -25.32 22.68 13.48
CA SER A 659 -24.82 21.75 14.50
C SER A 659 -23.69 20.86 14.00
N GLY A 660 -22.69 20.64 14.85
CA GLY A 660 -21.61 19.68 14.65
C GLY A 660 -20.37 20.27 13.99
N PRO A 661 -19.33 19.45 13.80
CA PRO A 661 -18.09 19.90 13.20
C PRO A 661 -18.29 20.19 11.71
N SER A 662 -17.31 20.84 11.12
CA SER A 662 -17.05 20.88 9.68
C SER A 662 -16.86 19.44 9.17
N LYS A 663 -17.97 18.74 9.00
CA LYS A 663 -18.20 17.31 8.73
C LYS A 663 -19.43 17.19 7.85
N VAL A 664 -19.33 16.39 6.79
CA VAL A 664 -20.49 16.07 5.96
C VAL A 664 -21.49 15.29 6.81
N LYS A 665 -22.65 15.91 7.04
CA LYS A 665 -23.86 15.17 7.38
C LYS A 665 -24.21 14.33 6.15
N ALA A 666 -24.45 13.04 6.34
CA ALA A 666 -25.07 12.20 5.31
C ALA A 666 -26.26 12.96 4.71
N ARG A 667 -26.36 12.97 3.37
CA ARG A 667 -27.51 13.52 2.63
C ARG A 667 -28.80 13.17 3.38
N SER A 668 -29.45 14.15 3.98
CA SER A 668 -30.90 14.07 4.08
C SER A 668 -31.37 14.15 2.65
N MET A 669 -31.75 13.00 2.07
CA MET A 669 -32.61 13.02 0.90
C MET A 669 -33.78 13.94 1.24
N GLU A 670 -33.77 15.08 0.55
CA GLU A 670 -34.88 15.93 0.19
C GLU A 670 -36.21 15.16 0.29
N ARG A 671 -36.87 15.30 1.45
CA ARG A 671 -38.20 14.72 1.69
C ARG A 671 -39.32 15.67 1.29
N ASP A 672 -38.99 16.87 0.81
CA ASP A 672 -39.94 17.95 0.51
C ASP A 672 -40.30 18.08 -0.98
N LEU A 673 -39.80 17.21 -1.86
CA LEU A 673 -40.21 17.14 -3.27
C LEU A 673 -41.12 15.94 -3.63
N LEU A 674 -41.55 15.14 -2.65
CA LEU A 674 -42.53 14.06 -2.84
C LEU A 674 -43.92 14.33 -2.22
N VAL A 675 -44.22 15.58 -1.88
CA VAL A 675 -45.58 16.01 -1.52
C VAL A 675 -46.07 17.04 -2.55
N ARG A 676 -46.08 16.67 -3.83
CA ARG A 676 -46.86 17.38 -4.88
C ARG A 676 -47.02 16.57 -6.16
N ARG A 677 -47.44 15.31 -6.02
CA ARG A 677 -48.24 14.59 -7.03
C ARG A 677 -49.17 13.61 -6.30
N ARG A 678 -50.24 14.16 -5.72
CA ARG A 678 -51.57 13.58 -5.81
C ARG A 678 -52.46 14.61 -6.47
#